data_AF-A0A9D1Z8E2-F1
#
_entry.id   AF-A0A9D1Z8E2-F1
#
_cell.length_a   1.000
_cell.length_b   1.000
_cell.length_c   1.000
_cell.angle_alpha   90.00
_cell.angle_beta   90.00
_cell.angle_gamma   90.00
#
_symmetry.space_group_name_H-M   'P 1'
#
loop_
_entity.id
_entity.type
_entity.pdbx_description
1 polymer ?
#
loop_
_entity_poly.entity_id
_entity_poly.type
_entity_poly.pdbx_seq_one_letter_code
_entity_poly.pdbx_strand_id
1 'polypeptide(L)'
;MNFKKVELNGFKSFADKTEIKFDNGVTCIVGPNGCGKSNVADAIRWVFGEQSAKTMRGSNMQDVIFGGTQQRKSQSFCEVTLTFDNSTHMFADLDYDEVAMTRRLFRSGESEYLINKQNCRMKDIVDRLHAVGLGKEGYSIIGQGKIEQIMNAKPEDRRSIFEEATGIIVFKARKQDIERRLANSYTNLNIFLQRIGEVEHMLAPLARQAEKTKKYNELYGQLKNSEINLYIYKHDNAESARESINAVLSRIRREVEENRAESERLNGKYEEERRLLSESDVRLQQLNEQILKYTVDLEKKEGDVKVIRERIGFFKEQSAEGERSIEAGNARLAEIGGEISAAEKSASEADKKIEDSARESETLAEEISEYNKKLSEFEELNDKTQQDVISTIENLSEIRQSIGNLSAKKEAVEERIAEIVSEAENTKAELAEGRKSLAETQEWYEELVAYVSREKEMKSAKEEELISINEEADRVSEALFNANARVSALEDRMRFYQGVKEDFEGYKFSVKKLMSDSRRNPDLSRRIKGVIADIVKCDEKYEVAIETAFGGAMQNIVTATSDDARWLIEYLKRTKGGSVTFLPVASLKPHYETDYTRRALKEKGAVGLANELVRYDKYYDNVVYNLIGNTLIADNIGNANEISKKYPHAFRIVTLDGDVISTSGSMTGGSRREGSGGLLANERKIEETAASVAAARKEIEKLTASRAALEEKKRKSAEETETLRESFQEARAKIAALDEKKTSLAAKIEESEKRLKTQESALAILYEKREGIDTAFSTSSEGEEKFARMKSDAQGESDRRKEEYEKLKSELGERNMRRNVLQVYIAQYRAAAENGRETAARLMREKEELEHKIAETRENIRNIAATIEDLEDMAEKAALSPEQRAELTALRDKKEEALREKDRLNADLENILSKNRSLSERAEALSEQRHRQEIELTKIDSELENLQARIEEEYQETYETCLAYKDENFDPKEGQPLVNRLKREISSLGAINHNALEEYEALQAQYEEMAAQRDDVQKGIDDTSAALEDLKREMQKQFDEGFNQINENFKKLFRELFGGGRAELQMDYTETEDPLNAGVEIVACPPGKKLTKISLLSGGERALTAIAILFAILMLRPMPFCVLDEIEAALDEANVDKFAQFLKKFAKETQFIVITHRKPTMEKADSLFGVTMEEKGVSKIVSVKLSEVESKLGGDTVA
;
A
#
# COMPACT_ATOMS: atom_id res chain seq x y z
N MET A 1 -16.39 41.38 4.42
CA MET A 1 -16.93 40.05 4.80
C MET A 1 -15.76 39.27 5.34
N ASN A 2 -15.68 39.06 6.66
CA ASN A 2 -14.40 38.70 7.28
C ASN A 2 -14.56 37.58 8.29
N PHE A 3 -13.68 36.58 8.19
CA PHE A 3 -13.41 35.66 9.27
C PHE A 3 -12.56 36.42 10.30
N LYS A 4 -13.11 36.71 11.48
CA LYS A 4 -12.49 37.62 12.46
C LYS A 4 -11.40 36.93 13.28
N LYS A 5 -11.68 35.73 13.79
CA LYS A 5 -10.75 35.01 14.66
C LYS A 5 -11.06 33.53 14.84
N VAL A 6 -10.02 32.78 15.23
CA VAL A 6 -10.13 31.42 15.78
C VAL A 6 -9.60 31.39 17.21
N GLU A 7 -10.36 30.78 18.10
CA GLU A 7 -9.95 30.47 19.48
C GLU A 7 -9.78 28.96 19.63
N LEU A 8 -8.62 28.54 20.15
CA LEU A 8 -8.20 27.15 20.34
C LEU A 8 -7.97 26.89 21.83
N ASN A 9 -8.54 25.83 22.39
CA ASN A 9 -8.30 25.45 23.78
C ASN A 9 -8.19 23.92 23.91
N GLY A 10 -7.04 23.44 24.38
CA GLY A 10 -6.77 22.01 24.53
C GLY A 10 -6.78 21.22 23.21
N PHE A 11 -6.63 21.89 22.07
CA PHE A 11 -6.72 21.29 20.73
C PHE A 11 -5.34 20.92 20.19
N LYS A 12 -5.09 19.62 19.99
CA LYS A 12 -3.80 19.06 19.58
C LYS A 12 -2.64 19.66 20.38
N SER A 13 -1.68 20.34 19.75
CA SER A 13 -0.53 20.95 20.42
C SER A 13 -0.84 22.27 21.15
N PHE A 14 -2.05 22.84 21.02
CA PHE A 14 -2.46 24.06 21.72
C PHE A 14 -3.09 23.73 23.08
N ALA A 15 -2.24 23.52 24.09
CA ALA A 15 -2.67 23.15 25.44
C ALA A 15 -3.38 24.29 26.20
N ASP A 16 -3.03 25.54 25.90
CA ASP A 16 -3.59 26.75 26.50
C ASP A 16 -4.57 27.45 25.55
N LYS A 17 -5.49 28.25 26.13
CA LYS A 17 -6.39 29.09 25.36
C LYS A 17 -5.60 30.07 24.49
N THR A 18 -5.69 29.89 23.18
CA THR A 18 -4.94 30.64 22.17
C THR A 18 -5.91 31.32 21.20
N GLU A 19 -5.73 32.61 20.94
CA GLU A 19 -6.56 33.40 20.02
C GLU A 19 -5.72 33.88 18.83
N ILE A 20 -6.22 33.67 17.61
CA ILE A 20 -5.63 34.22 16.37
C ILE A 20 -6.67 35.13 15.73
N LYS A 21 -6.33 36.40 15.52
CA LYS A 21 -7.19 37.40 14.89
C LYS A 21 -6.76 37.59 13.44
N PHE A 22 -7.69 37.49 12.50
CA PHE A 22 -7.40 37.64 11.08
C PHE A 22 -7.87 39.01 10.58
N ASP A 23 -6.97 39.71 9.91
CA ASP A 23 -7.26 40.96 9.22
C ASP A 23 -7.59 40.69 7.73
N ASN A 24 -8.07 41.71 7.02
CA ASN A 24 -8.28 41.63 5.57
C ASN A 24 -6.97 41.44 4.80
N GLY A 25 -7.05 40.78 3.64
CA GLY A 25 -5.89 40.54 2.77
C GLY A 25 -5.27 39.16 3.01
N VAL A 26 -3.94 39.08 2.99
CA VAL A 26 -3.16 37.84 3.14
C VAL A 26 -2.57 37.76 4.54
N THR A 27 -3.04 36.82 5.35
CA THR A 27 -2.44 36.48 6.65
C THR A 27 -1.59 35.22 6.51
N CYS A 28 -0.29 35.30 6.82
CA CYS A 28 0.61 34.16 6.80
C CYS A 28 0.83 33.59 8.20
N ILE A 29 0.73 32.27 8.35
CA ILE A 29 1.08 31.52 9.57
C ILE A 29 2.38 30.77 9.30
N VAL A 30 3.43 31.10 10.05
CA VAL A 30 4.81 30.65 9.80
C VAL A 30 5.42 30.04 11.05
N GLY A 31 6.49 29.26 10.89
CA GLY A 31 7.19 28.65 12.02
C GLY A 31 7.98 27.39 11.62
N PRO A 32 8.87 26.89 12.49
CA PRO A 32 9.68 25.70 12.22
C PRO A 32 8.84 24.45 11.90
N ASN A 33 9.40 23.47 11.19
CA ASN A 33 8.69 22.23 10.93
C ASN A 33 8.37 21.50 12.24
N GLY A 34 7.15 20.97 12.35
CA GLY A 34 6.67 20.29 13.55
C GLY A 34 6.15 21.19 14.68
N CYS A 35 6.08 22.51 14.54
CA CYS A 35 5.58 23.41 15.60
C CYS A 35 4.06 23.53 15.75
N GLY A 36 3.29 22.76 14.98
CA GLY A 36 1.82 22.74 15.06
C GLY A 36 1.09 23.73 14.15
N LYS A 37 1.73 24.26 13.09
CA LYS A 37 1.10 25.20 12.14
C LYS A 37 -0.17 24.66 11.49
N SER A 38 -0.09 23.45 10.92
CA SER A 38 -1.25 22.80 10.27
C SER A 38 -2.37 22.45 11.26
N ASN A 39 -2.11 22.43 12.56
CA ASN A 39 -3.16 22.22 13.56
C ASN A 39 -4.17 23.38 13.58
N VAL A 40 -3.80 24.57 13.08
CA VAL A 40 -4.74 25.70 12.91
C VAL A 40 -5.73 25.43 11.78
N ALA A 41 -5.26 24.94 10.62
CA ALA A 41 -6.14 24.55 9.51
C ALA A 41 -7.03 23.36 9.90
N ASP A 42 -6.48 22.39 10.63
CA ASP A 42 -7.23 21.26 11.17
C ASP A 42 -8.34 21.72 12.12
N ALA A 43 -8.08 22.71 12.99
CA ALA A 43 -9.08 23.24 13.90
C ALA A 43 -10.28 23.88 13.17
N ILE A 44 -10.00 24.65 12.12
CA ILE A 44 -11.05 25.25 11.28
C ILE A 44 -11.86 24.14 10.58
N ARG A 45 -11.17 23.15 9.99
CA ARG A 45 -11.78 21.99 9.33
C ARG A 45 -12.66 21.18 10.29
N TRP A 46 -12.24 21.06 11.54
CA TRP A 46 -12.95 20.32 12.55
C TRP A 46 -14.27 20.98 12.94
N VAL A 47 -14.31 22.31 13.09
CA VAL A 47 -15.57 23.03 13.36
C VAL A 47 -16.51 22.99 12.15
N PHE A 48 -15.97 22.91 10.92
CA PHE A 48 -16.74 22.76 9.68
C PHE A 48 -17.44 21.40 9.53
N GLY A 49 -17.29 20.50 10.51
CA GLY A 49 -18.03 19.25 10.57
C GLY A 49 -17.25 18.03 10.06
N GLU A 50 -15.92 18.08 9.99
CA GLU A 50 -15.10 16.90 9.70
C GLU A 50 -15.24 15.84 10.80
N GLN A 51 -15.54 14.61 10.40
CA GLN A 51 -15.78 13.47 11.28
C GLN A 51 -14.73 12.36 11.15
N SER A 52 -13.89 12.41 10.10
CA SER A 52 -12.81 11.45 9.88
C SER A 52 -11.59 11.79 10.75
N ALA A 53 -11.27 10.91 11.69
CA ALA A 53 -10.05 11.01 12.49
C ALA A 53 -8.78 10.98 11.61
N LYS A 54 -8.80 10.17 10.54
CA LYS A 54 -7.70 10.05 9.57
C LYS A 54 -7.42 11.37 8.86
N THR A 55 -8.47 12.10 8.44
CA THR A 55 -8.34 13.41 7.80
C THR A 55 -7.79 14.45 8.78
N MET A 56 -8.11 14.30 10.06
CA MET A 56 -7.58 15.09 11.16
C MET A 56 -6.18 14.66 11.62
N ARG A 57 -5.47 13.82 10.85
CA ARG A 57 -4.12 13.30 11.17
C ARG A 57 -4.06 12.55 12.52
N GLY A 58 -5.13 11.84 12.88
CA GLY A 58 -5.25 11.01 14.08
C GLY A 58 -5.84 9.63 13.79
N SER A 59 -5.79 8.74 14.77
CA SER A 59 -6.37 7.39 14.69
C SER A 59 -7.82 7.37 15.16
N ASN A 60 -8.10 8.14 16.22
CA ASN A 60 -9.41 8.33 16.82
C ASN A 60 -9.76 9.81 16.91
N MET A 61 -11.06 10.15 16.93
CA MET A 61 -11.49 11.54 17.03
C MET A 61 -11.04 12.21 18.34
N GLN A 62 -10.84 11.42 19.41
CA GLN A 62 -10.32 11.90 20.70
C GLN A 62 -8.85 12.36 20.63
N ASP A 63 -8.10 11.97 19.59
CA ASP A 63 -6.70 12.35 19.40
C ASP A 63 -6.55 13.84 19.05
N VAL A 64 -7.66 14.55 18.77
CA VAL A 64 -7.66 16.01 18.60
C VAL A 64 -7.58 16.75 19.96
N ILE A 65 -7.73 16.03 21.08
CA ILE A 65 -7.54 16.57 22.44
C ILE A 65 -6.05 16.51 22.80
N PHE A 66 -5.50 17.56 23.42
CA PHE A 66 -4.10 17.60 23.86
C PHE A 66 -3.76 16.40 24.77
N GLY A 67 -2.85 15.55 24.26
CA GLY A 67 -2.45 14.28 24.87
C GLY A 67 -1.55 14.39 26.11
N GLY A 68 -1.02 15.59 26.42
CA GLY A 68 -0.03 15.81 27.49
C GLY A 68 1.42 15.75 26.98
N THR A 69 2.34 16.33 27.76
CA THR A 69 3.80 16.26 27.57
C THR A 69 4.45 15.66 28.82
N GLN A 70 5.77 15.50 28.85
CA GLN A 70 6.48 15.08 30.07
C GLN A 70 6.29 16.05 31.25
N GLN A 71 6.01 17.34 30.97
CA GLN A 71 5.86 18.39 31.98
C GLN A 71 4.40 18.81 32.19
N ARG A 72 3.51 18.59 31.20
CA ARG A 72 2.08 18.93 31.31
C ARG A 72 1.16 17.72 31.25
N LYS A 73 0.17 17.74 32.15
CA LYS A 73 -0.94 16.79 32.14
C LYS A 73 -1.80 16.97 30.89
N SER A 74 -2.39 15.86 30.46
CA SER A 74 -3.31 15.83 29.34
C SER A 74 -4.64 16.52 29.67
N GLN A 75 -5.28 17.17 28.70
CA GLN A 75 -6.56 17.86 28.90
C GLN A 75 -7.76 16.89 28.82
N SER A 76 -8.85 17.20 29.53
CA SER A 76 -10.07 16.37 29.55
C SER A 76 -11.01 16.63 28.38
N PHE A 77 -10.89 17.79 27.73
CA PHE A 77 -11.65 18.19 26.56
C PHE A 77 -10.82 19.12 25.67
N CYS A 78 -11.26 19.29 24.43
CA CYS A 78 -10.82 20.37 23.56
C CYS A 78 -12.00 21.18 23.06
N GLU A 79 -11.77 22.46 22.79
CA GLU A 79 -12.77 23.40 22.30
C GLU A 79 -12.14 24.29 21.22
N VAL A 80 -12.85 24.45 20.11
CA VAL A 80 -12.48 25.38 19.04
C VAL A 80 -13.67 26.26 18.72
N THR A 81 -13.45 27.57 18.68
CA THR A 81 -14.47 28.58 18.34
C THR A 81 -14.02 29.39 17.13
N LEU A 82 -14.85 29.41 16.08
CA LEU A 82 -14.69 30.25 14.90
C LEU A 82 -15.64 31.44 15.00
N THR A 83 -15.12 32.65 14.82
CA THR A 83 -15.92 33.89 14.91
C THR A 83 -15.96 34.61 13.57
N PHE A 84 -17.16 34.88 13.09
CA PHE A 84 -17.43 35.53 11.81
C PHE A 84 -18.07 36.90 12.01
N ASP A 85 -17.69 37.86 11.16
CA ASP A 85 -18.41 39.12 11.02
C ASP A 85 -19.70 38.89 10.21
N ASN A 86 -20.85 39.13 10.84
CA ASN A 86 -22.16 38.98 10.23
C ASN A 86 -22.88 40.32 10.01
N SER A 87 -22.17 41.45 10.10
CA SER A 87 -22.71 42.79 9.79
C SER A 87 -23.26 42.93 8.36
N THR A 88 -22.79 42.10 7.43
CA THR A 88 -23.33 42.02 6.06
C THR A 88 -24.48 41.00 5.94
N HIS A 89 -25.04 40.51 7.04
CA HIS A 89 -26.05 39.43 7.11
C HIS A 89 -25.67 38.20 6.28
N MET A 90 -24.42 37.75 6.40
CA MET A 90 -23.91 36.54 5.74
C MET A 90 -24.73 35.31 6.14
N PHE A 91 -25.03 35.18 7.44
CA PHE A 91 -26.00 34.25 7.99
C PHE A 91 -27.32 35.00 8.19
N ALA A 92 -28.12 35.09 7.13
CA ALA A 92 -29.36 35.87 7.10
C ALA A 92 -30.43 35.41 8.11
N ASP A 93 -30.28 34.22 8.67
CA ASP A 93 -31.15 33.60 9.66
C ASP A 93 -30.66 33.76 11.11
N LEU A 94 -29.70 34.68 11.35
CA LEU A 94 -29.18 35.07 12.66
C LEU A 94 -29.16 36.61 12.81
N ASP A 95 -29.90 37.12 13.79
CA ASP A 95 -29.99 38.57 14.10
C ASP A 95 -28.81 39.08 14.94
N TYR A 96 -27.60 38.55 14.71
CA TYR A 96 -26.39 38.93 15.43
C TYR A 96 -25.34 39.45 14.45
N ASP A 97 -24.70 40.58 14.77
CA ASP A 97 -23.59 41.15 13.99
C ASP A 97 -22.30 40.32 14.07
N GLU A 98 -22.20 39.43 15.05
CA GLU A 98 -21.09 38.51 15.24
C GLU A 98 -21.60 37.10 15.56
N VAL A 99 -21.10 36.12 14.82
CA VAL A 99 -21.51 34.72 14.94
C VAL A 99 -20.31 33.86 15.31
N ALA A 100 -20.36 33.27 16.51
CA ALA A 100 -19.36 32.38 17.06
C ALA A 100 -19.85 30.93 17.00
N MET A 101 -19.23 30.12 16.14
CA MET A 101 -19.52 28.69 16.00
C MET A 101 -18.46 27.89 16.77
N THR A 102 -18.89 27.08 17.73
CA THR A 102 -18.01 26.32 18.63
C THR A 102 -18.27 24.83 18.52
N ARG A 103 -17.19 24.04 18.45
CA ARG A 103 -17.23 22.60 18.63
C ARG A 103 -16.38 22.21 19.84
N ARG A 104 -16.95 21.39 20.72
CA ARG A 104 -16.27 20.88 21.91
C ARG A 104 -16.34 19.36 21.93
N LEU A 105 -15.25 18.71 22.30
CA LEU A 105 -15.17 17.24 22.39
C LEU A 105 -14.54 16.84 23.71
N PHE A 106 -15.21 15.92 24.40
CA PHE A 106 -14.76 15.34 25.65
C PHE A 106 -14.07 14.00 25.41
N ARG A 107 -13.19 13.60 26.34
CA ARG A 107 -12.57 12.25 26.32
C ARG A 107 -13.56 11.09 26.42
N SER A 108 -14.81 11.34 26.84
CA SER A 108 -15.91 10.36 26.76
C SER A 108 -16.29 10.02 25.32
N GLY A 109 -15.90 10.83 24.33
CA GLY A 109 -16.34 10.74 22.93
C GLY A 109 -17.56 11.61 22.62
N GLU A 110 -18.17 12.24 23.62
CA GLU A 110 -19.30 13.16 23.44
C GLU A 110 -18.84 14.47 22.78
N SER A 111 -19.56 14.89 21.73
CA SER A 111 -19.33 16.16 21.02
C SER A 111 -20.47 17.13 21.29
N GLU A 112 -20.15 18.35 21.73
CA GLU A 112 -21.08 19.47 21.85
C GLU A 112 -20.86 20.46 20.71
N TYR A 113 -21.96 20.99 20.16
CA TYR A 113 -21.97 21.98 19.10
C TYR A 113 -22.73 23.20 19.58
N LEU A 114 -22.12 24.38 19.46
CA LEU A 114 -22.71 25.63 19.93
C LEU A 114 -22.65 26.73 18.88
N ILE A 115 -23.73 27.51 18.75
CA ILE A 115 -23.76 28.79 18.03
C ILE A 115 -24.00 29.88 19.07
N ASN A 116 -23.12 30.86 19.17
CA ASN A 116 -23.18 31.92 20.18
C ASN A 116 -23.40 31.38 21.61
N LYS A 117 -22.70 30.28 21.93
CA LYS A 117 -22.79 29.54 23.21
C LYS A 117 -24.14 28.84 23.50
N GLN A 118 -25.05 28.77 22.53
CA GLN A 118 -26.29 28.00 22.62
C GLN A 118 -26.11 26.63 21.97
N ASN A 119 -26.57 25.56 22.62
CA ASN A 119 -26.49 24.20 22.09
C ASN A 119 -27.32 24.07 20.81
N CYS A 120 -26.70 23.50 19.78
CA CYS A 120 -27.35 23.17 18.51
C CYS A 120 -26.91 21.78 18.05
N ARG A 121 -27.46 21.30 16.93
CA ARG A 121 -26.95 20.08 16.30
C ARG A 121 -25.82 20.45 15.36
N MET A 122 -24.93 19.49 15.09
CA MET A 122 -23.91 19.62 14.06
C MET A 122 -24.50 20.06 12.71
N LYS A 123 -25.65 19.48 12.35
CA LYS A 123 -26.37 19.81 11.12
C LYS A 123 -26.71 21.30 11.01
N ASP A 124 -27.08 21.94 12.13
CA ASP A 124 -27.46 23.35 12.12
C ASP A 124 -26.24 24.27 11.86
N ILE A 125 -25.03 23.87 12.29
CA ILE A 125 -23.77 24.57 11.95
C ILE A 125 -23.40 24.31 10.48
N VAL A 126 -23.44 23.05 10.05
CA VAL A 126 -23.05 22.63 8.69
C VAL A 126 -23.97 23.25 7.63
N ASP A 127 -25.29 23.21 7.81
CA ASP A 127 -26.25 23.75 6.84
C ASP A 127 -26.07 25.28 6.65
N ARG A 128 -25.78 26.01 7.74
CA ARG A 128 -25.53 27.47 7.70
C ARG A 128 -24.21 27.82 7.03
N LEU A 129 -23.15 27.05 7.29
CA LEU A 129 -21.88 27.19 6.59
C LEU A 129 -22.09 26.89 5.08
N HIS A 130 -22.81 25.83 4.74
CA HIS A 130 -23.06 25.45 3.33
C HIS A 130 -23.86 26.51 2.58
N ALA A 131 -24.83 27.17 3.24
CA ALA A 131 -25.63 28.24 2.66
C ALA A 131 -24.76 29.42 2.16
N VAL A 132 -23.63 29.66 2.82
CA VAL A 132 -22.67 30.73 2.47
C VAL A 132 -21.48 30.23 1.65
N GLY A 133 -21.52 28.96 1.21
CA GLY A 133 -20.48 28.33 0.40
C GLY A 133 -19.29 27.77 1.21
N LEU A 134 -19.36 27.78 2.55
CA LEU A 134 -18.33 27.24 3.43
C LEU A 134 -18.71 25.81 3.82
N GLY A 135 -17.83 24.83 3.62
CA GLY A 135 -18.15 23.44 3.95
C GLY A 135 -16.90 22.59 4.07
N LYS A 136 -17.03 21.42 4.72
CA LYS A 136 -15.93 20.45 4.87
C LYS A 136 -15.41 19.93 3.53
N GLU A 137 -16.29 19.83 2.52
CA GLU A 137 -15.96 19.36 1.18
C GLU A 137 -15.45 20.49 0.27
N GLY A 138 -15.76 21.75 0.63
CA GLY A 138 -15.55 22.94 -0.20
C GLY A 138 -14.15 23.54 -0.19
N TYR A 139 -13.87 24.38 -1.19
CA TYR A 139 -12.58 25.03 -1.47
C TYR A 139 -12.12 26.10 -0.46
N SER A 140 -12.73 26.11 0.73
CA SER A 140 -12.38 27.02 1.81
C SER A 140 -11.12 26.61 2.55
N ILE A 141 -10.76 25.31 2.56
CA ILE A 141 -9.56 24.79 3.20
C ILE A 141 -8.84 23.85 2.23
N ILE A 142 -7.65 24.26 1.81
CA ILE A 142 -6.91 23.61 0.74
C ILE A 142 -5.54 23.24 1.29
N GLY A 143 -5.34 21.94 1.49
CA GLY A 143 -4.03 21.39 1.84
C GLY A 143 -3.50 20.52 0.71
N GLN A 144 -2.28 20.02 0.88
CA GLN A 144 -1.59 19.16 -0.09
C GLN A 144 -2.46 18.00 -0.63
N GLY A 145 -3.24 17.33 0.22
CA GLY A 145 -4.10 16.21 -0.20
C GLY A 145 -5.22 16.57 -1.19
N LYS A 146 -5.76 17.79 -1.17
CA LYS A 146 -6.81 18.21 -2.12
C LYS A 146 -6.20 18.53 -3.50
N ILE A 147 -4.96 19.03 -3.53
CA ILE A 147 -4.18 19.21 -4.77
C ILE A 147 -3.85 17.85 -5.38
N GLU A 148 -3.44 16.88 -4.57
CA GLU A 148 -3.24 15.50 -5.01
C GLU A 148 -4.53 14.84 -5.52
N GLN A 149 -5.68 15.12 -4.91
CA GLN A 149 -6.97 14.64 -5.39
C GLN A 149 -7.31 15.20 -6.79
N ILE A 150 -7.07 16.50 -7.05
CA ILE A 150 -7.24 17.08 -8.40
C ILE A 150 -6.32 16.40 -9.41
N MET A 151 -5.09 16.07 -9.02
CA MET A 151 -4.07 15.46 -9.89
C MET A 151 -4.31 13.98 -10.18
N ASN A 152 -4.74 13.20 -9.19
CA ASN A 152 -4.72 11.73 -9.24
C ASN A 152 -6.12 11.07 -9.22
N ALA A 153 -7.20 11.82 -9.00
CA ALA A 153 -8.55 11.27 -9.07
C ALA A 153 -8.91 10.83 -10.50
N LYS A 154 -9.75 9.80 -10.61
CA LYS A 154 -10.36 9.39 -11.88
C LYS A 154 -11.28 10.49 -12.41
N PRO A 155 -11.54 10.55 -13.73
CA PRO A 155 -12.38 11.60 -14.33
C PRO A 155 -13.76 11.76 -13.67
N GLU A 156 -14.40 10.67 -13.24
CA GLU A 156 -15.71 10.65 -12.59
C GLU A 156 -15.64 11.26 -11.19
N ASP A 157 -14.64 10.84 -10.40
CA ASP A 157 -14.38 11.35 -9.05
C ASP A 157 -13.98 12.84 -9.09
N ARG A 158 -13.26 13.25 -10.15
CA ARG A 158 -12.84 14.64 -10.36
C ARG A 158 -14.01 15.54 -10.72
N ARG A 159 -15.10 15.03 -11.30
CA ARG A 159 -16.33 15.80 -11.59
C ARG A 159 -16.94 16.42 -10.33
N SER A 160 -16.90 15.69 -9.20
CA SER A 160 -17.44 16.16 -7.92
C SER A 160 -16.89 17.52 -7.50
N ILE A 161 -15.63 17.80 -7.86
CA ILE A 161 -14.93 19.06 -7.58
C ILE A 161 -15.62 20.22 -8.33
N PHE A 162 -15.94 20.03 -9.61
CA PHE A 162 -16.58 21.04 -10.43
C PHE A 162 -18.09 21.17 -10.13
N GLU A 163 -18.78 20.09 -9.75
CA GLU A 163 -20.18 20.14 -9.29
C GLU A 163 -20.34 21.01 -8.04
N GLU A 164 -19.36 20.94 -7.14
CA GLU A 164 -19.33 21.77 -5.94
C GLU A 164 -19.03 23.24 -6.27
N ALA A 165 -18.03 23.49 -7.13
CA ALA A 165 -17.65 24.83 -7.57
C ALA A 165 -18.81 25.57 -8.27
N THR A 166 -19.60 24.85 -9.07
CA THR A 166 -20.78 25.36 -9.77
C THR A 166 -22.01 25.48 -8.86
N GLY A 167 -21.95 24.97 -7.62
CA GLY A 167 -23.01 25.09 -6.61
C GLY A 167 -24.17 24.10 -6.77
N ILE A 168 -23.99 23.05 -7.58
CA ILE A 168 -25.06 22.15 -8.02
C ILE A 168 -25.34 21.05 -7.00
N ILE A 169 -24.43 20.84 -6.05
CA ILE A 169 -24.59 19.86 -4.98
C ILE A 169 -25.89 20.10 -4.16
N VAL A 170 -26.28 21.36 -3.97
CA VAL A 170 -27.56 21.75 -3.31
C VAL A 170 -28.75 21.34 -4.16
N PHE A 171 -28.65 21.50 -5.49
CA PHE A 171 -29.68 21.10 -6.43
C PHE A 171 -29.79 19.57 -6.54
N LYS A 172 -28.67 18.83 -6.43
CA LYS A 172 -28.65 17.36 -6.39
C LYS A 172 -29.35 16.81 -5.14
N ALA A 173 -29.14 17.44 -3.98
CA ALA A 173 -29.86 17.13 -2.75
C ALA A 173 -31.36 17.48 -2.84
N ARG A 174 -31.71 18.62 -3.46
CA ARG A 174 -33.12 19.01 -3.72
C ARG A 174 -33.79 18.06 -4.71
N LYS A 175 -33.09 17.63 -5.76
CA LYS A 175 -33.55 16.63 -6.73
C LYS A 175 -33.92 15.33 -6.00
N GLN A 176 -33.03 14.82 -5.14
CA GLN A 176 -33.32 13.61 -4.35
C GLN A 176 -34.51 13.80 -3.39
N ASP A 177 -34.66 14.97 -2.76
CA ASP A 177 -35.83 15.23 -1.90
C ASP A 177 -37.13 15.37 -2.70
N ILE A 178 -37.09 16.02 -3.87
CA ILE A 178 -38.24 16.11 -4.79
C ILE A 178 -38.61 14.73 -5.29
N GLU A 179 -37.66 13.92 -5.79
CA GLU A 179 -37.89 12.54 -6.23
C GLU A 179 -38.53 11.69 -5.11
N ARG A 180 -38.07 11.85 -3.86
CA ARG A 180 -38.68 11.20 -2.70
C ARG A 180 -40.11 11.70 -2.42
N ARG A 181 -40.37 13.01 -2.50
CA ARG A 181 -41.71 13.59 -2.32
C ARG A 181 -42.65 13.14 -3.43
N LEU A 182 -42.18 13.07 -4.66
CA LEU A 182 -42.91 12.67 -5.85
C LEU A 182 -43.33 11.19 -5.74
N ALA A 183 -42.41 10.32 -5.30
CA ALA A 183 -42.73 8.91 -4.98
C ALA A 183 -43.80 8.77 -3.89
N ASN A 184 -43.75 9.62 -2.84
CA ASN A 184 -44.77 9.65 -1.80
C ASN A 184 -46.12 10.19 -2.33
N SER A 185 -46.12 11.23 -3.16
CA SER A 185 -47.33 11.79 -3.78
C SER A 185 -48.00 10.81 -4.74
N TYR A 186 -47.24 10.08 -5.57
CA TYR A 186 -47.79 8.99 -6.40
C TYR A 186 -48.43 7.88 -5.55
N THR A 187 -47.82 7.56 -4.42
CA THR A 187 -48.39 6.57 -3.48
C THR A 187 -49.70 7.09 -2.88
N ASN A 188 -49.75 8.38 -2.48
CA ASN A 188 -50.95 9.01 -1.95
C ASN A 188 -52.06 9.17 -3.00
N LEU A 189 -51.72 9.54 -4.23
CA LEU A 189 -52.66 9.62 -5.35
C LEU A 189 -53.28 8.26 -5.65
N ASN A 190 -52.49 7.18 -5.64
CA ASN A 190 -53.02 5.83 -5.80
C ASN A 190 -54.01 5.45 -4.68
N ILE A 191 -53.77 5.89 -3.44
CA ILE A 191 -54.71 5.70 -2.33
C ILE A 191 -55.97 6.56 -2.49
N PHE A 192 -55.85 7.80 -2.97
CA PHE A 192 -56.98 8.68 -3.25
C PHE A 192 -57.83 8.20 -4.43
N LEU A 193 -57.20 7.74 -5.52
CA LEU A 193 -57.87 7.12 -6.68
C LEU A 193 -58.62 5.85 -6.28
N GLN A 194 -58.06 5.08 -5.34
CA GLN A 194 -58.75 3.92 -4.79
C GLN A 194 -60.00 4.31 -3.98
N ARG A 195 -59.93 5.36 -3.16
CA ARG A 195 -61.07 5.85 -2.35
C ARG A 195 -62.15 6.55 -3.16
N ILE A 196 -61.77 7.38 -4.13
CA ILE A 196 -62.75 8.07 -4.99
C ILE A 196 -63.45 7.08 -5.92
N GLY A 197 -62.70 6.09 -6.43
CA GLY A 197 -63.24 4.99 -7.21
C GLY A 197 -64.31 4.20 -6.45
N GLU A 198 -64.18 4.05 -5.12
CA GLU A 198 -65.21 3.41 -4.28
C GLU A 198 -66.52 4.24 -4.18
N VAL A 199 -66.44 5.57 -4.13
CA VAL A 199 -67.62 6.47 -4.05
C VAL A 199 -68.28 6.66 -5.42
N GLU A 200 -67.50 6.80 -6.49
CA GLU A 200 -67.96 6.90 -7.88
C GLU A 200 -68.73 5.63 -8.30
N HIS A 201 -68.25 4.46 -7.86
CA HIS A 201 -68.89 3.18 -8.13
C HIS A 201 -70.27 3.04 -7.46
N MET A 202 -70.60 3.85 -6.44
CA MET A 202 -71.87 3.82 -5.70
C MET A 202 -72.91 4.84 -6.20
N LEU A 203 -72.50 5.88 -6.93
CA LEU A 203 -73.39 6.91 -7.47
C LEU A 203 -74.21 6.47 -8.69
N ALA A 204 -73.54 5.88 -9.68
CA ALA A 204 -74.19 5.42 -10.90
C ALA A 204 -75.21 4.27 -10.68
N PRO A 205 -75.05 3.36 -9.71
CA PRO A 205 -76.07 2.39 -9.33
C PRO A 205 -77.32 3.03 -8.70
N LEU A 206 -77.18 3.99 -7.80
CA LEU A 206 -78.30 4.58 -7.04
C LEU A 206 -79.24 5.43 -7.92
N ALA A 207 -78.69 6.22 -8.85
CA ALA A 207 -79.46 6.94 -9.88
C ALA A 207 -80.37 6.01 -10.68
N ARG A 208 -79.80 4.87 -11.10
CA ARG A 208 -80.48 3.87 -11.92
C ARG A 208 -81.52 3.12 -11.09
N GLN A 209 -81.26 2.81 -9.82
CA GLN A 209 -82.20 2.07 -8.96
C GLN A 209 -83.53 2.82 -8.73
N ALA A 210 -83.50 4.15 -8.61
CA ALA A 210 -84.69 4.98 -8.43
C ALA A 210 -85.63 4.96 -9.67
N GLU A 211 -85.07 4.97 -10.88
CA GLU A 211 -85.84 4.94 -12.13
C GLU A 211 -86.32 3.54 -12.48
N LYS A 212 -85.52 2.53 -12.15
CA LYS A 212 -85.78 1.13 -12.49
C LYS A 212 -86.91 0.48 -11.66
N THR A 213 -87.08 0.90 -10.41
CA THR A 213 -88.11 0.40 -9.47
C THR A 213 -89.55 0.52 -10.02
N LYS A 214 -89.82 1.51 -10.88
CA LYS A 214 -91.14 1.72 -11.48
C LYS A 214 -91.51 0.75 -12.61
N LYS A 215 -90.55 0.21 -13.34
CA LYS A 215 -90.78 -0.49 -14.62
C LYS A 215 -90.75 -2.02 -14.49
N TYR A 216 -90.30 -2.53 -13.33
CA TYR A 216 -90.05 -3.96 -13.07
C TYR A 216 -91.31 -4.75 -12.78
N ASN A 217 -92.26 -4.12 -12.09
CA ASN A 217 -93.52 -4.75 -11.69
C ASN A 217 -94.37 -5.21 -12.89
N GLU A 218 -94.16 -4.64 -14.07
CA GLU A 218 -94.93 -4.93 -15.29
C GLU A 218 -94.34 -6.08 -16.13
N LEU A 219 -93.00 -6.16 -16.21
CA LEU A 219 -92.30 -7.13 -17.05
C LEU A 219 -92.21 -8.52 -16.40
N TYR A 220 -92.19 -8.59 -15.07
CA TYR A 220 -92.06 -9.84 -14.29
C TYR A 220 -93.13 -10.90 -14.62
N GLY A 221 -94.36 -10.50 -15.01
CA GLY A 221 -95.43 -11.42 -15.38
C GLY A 221 -95.25 -12.14 -16.73
N GLN A 222 -94.60 -11.50 -17.72
CA GLN A 222 -94.36 -12.09 -19.04
C GLN A 222 -93.17 -13.07 -19.03
N LEU A 223 -92.21 -12.84 -18.13
CA LEU A 223 -91.02 -13.68 -17.97
C LEU A 223 -91.35 -15.12 -17.57
N LYS A 224 -92.30 -15.31 -16.65
CA LYS A 224 -92.67 -16.61 -16.08
C LYS A 224 -93.05 -17.65 -17.14
N ASN A 225 -93.78 -17.27 -18.18
CA ASN A 225 -94.33 -18.21 -19.16
C ASN A 225 -93.29 -18.71 -20.19
N SER A 226 -92.35 -17.83 -20.58
CA SER A 226 -91.29 -18.18 -21.53
C SER A 226 -90.14 -18.99 -20.89
N GLU A 227 -89.89 -18.86 -19.59
CA GLU A 227 -88.86 -19.62 -18.88
C GLU A 227 -89.18 -21.12 -18.78
N ILE A 228 -90.45 -21.47 -18.58
CA ILE A 228 -90.89 -22.86 -18.41
C ILE A 228 -90.71 -23.68 -19.70
N ASN A 229 -91.06 -23.12 -20.86
CA ASN A 229 -90.90 -23.81 -22.16
C ASN A 229 -89.43 -23.95 -22.59
N LEU A 230 -88.58 -22.99 -22.23
CA LEU A 230 -87.15 -23.02 -22.50
C LEU A 230 -86.41 -24.10 -21.68
N TYR A 231 -86.84 -24.34 -20.44
CA TYR A 231 -86.30 -25.38 -19.57
C TYR A 231 -86.52 -26.78 -20.15
N ILE A 232 -87.72 -27.06 -20.66
CA ILE A 232 -88.06 -28.35 -21.29
C ILE A 232 -87.13 -28.66 -22.48
N TYR A 233 -86.92 -27.69 -23.38
CA TYR A 233 -86.04 -27.89 -24.54
C TYR A 233 -84.56 -28.12 -24.18
N LYS A 234 -84.06 -27.38 -23.18
CA LYS A 234 -82.65 -27.50 -22.74
C LYS A 234 -82.38 -28.81 -22.04
N HIS A 235 -83.33 -29.31 -21.25
CA HIS A 235 -83.23 -30.60 -20.57
C HIS A 235 -83.07 -31.76 -21.58
N ASP A 236 -83.83 -31.74 -22.67
CA ASP A 236 -83.82 -32.82 -23.67
C ASP A 236 -82.55 -32.85 -24.55
N ASN A 237 -81.80 -31.74 -24.67
CA ASN A 237 -80.62 -31.61 -25.54
C ASN A 237 -79.27 -31.55 -24.81
N ALA A 238 -79.27 -31.51 -23.48
CA ALA A 238 -78.09 -31.32 -22.63
C ALA A 238 -77.01 -32.39 -22.85
N GLU A 239 -77.42 -33.65 -22.96
CA GLU A 239 -76.50 -34.79 -22.94
C GLU A 239 -75.64 -34.85 -24.21
N SER A 240 -76.20 -34.52 -25.37
CA SER A 240 -75.45 -34.46 -26.63
C SER A 240 -74.43 -33.31 -26.65
N ALA A 241 -74.71 -32.19 -25.98
CA ALA A 241 -73.77 -31.06 -25.87
C ALA A 241 -72.59 -31.39 -24.94
N ARG A 242 -72.85 -32.10 -23.83
CA ARG A 242 -71.80 -32.59 -22.90
C ARG A 242 -70.81 -33.53 -23.59
N GLU A 243 -71.30 -34.46 -24.42
CA GLU A 243 -70.44 -35.40 -25.15
C GLU A 243 -69.46 -34.69 -26.11
N SER A 244 -69.93 -33.66 -26.82
CA SER A 244 -69.10 -32.88 -27.76
C SER A 244 -67.98 -32.10 -27.04
N ILE A 245 -68.29 -31.44 -25.92
CA ILE A 245 -67.29 -30.67 -25.15
C ILE A 245 -66.27 -31.61 -24.48
N ASN A 246 -66.72 -32.76 -23.96
CA ASN A 246 -65.82 -33.76 -23.39
C ASN A 246 -64.85 -34.35 -24.42
N ALA A 247 -65.28 -34.52 -25.69
CA ALA A 247 -64.38 -34.92 -26.77
C ALA A 247 -63.28 -33.87 -27.02
N VAL A 248 -63.60 -32.57 -27.00
CA VAL A 248 -62.62 -31.48 -27.14
C VAL A 248 -61.67 -31.43 -25.95
N LEU A 249 -62.17 -31.57 -24.73
CA LEU A 249 -61.35 -31.62 -23.50
C LEU A 249 -60.38 -32.81 -23.52
N SER A 250 -60.79 -33.97 -24.05
CA SER A 250 -59.91 -35.14 -24.19
C SER A 250 -58.74 -34.88 -25.16
N ARG A 251 -58.98 -34.14 -26.25
CA ARG A 251 -57.94 -33.73 -27.20
C ARG A 251 -56.97 -32.74 -26.58
N ILE A 252 -57.46 -31.73 -25.86
CA ILE A 252 -56.61 -30.75 -25.17
C ILE A 252 -55.75 -31.44 -24.10
N ARG A 253 -56.31 -32.40 -23.35
CA ARG A 253 -55.53 -33.21 -22.38
C ARG A 253 -54.37 -33.94 -23.05
N ARG A 254 -54.58 -34.52 -24.23
CA ARG A 254 -53.51 -35.19 -24.98
C ARG A 254 -52.41 -34.21 -25.42
N GLU A 255 -52.79 -33.03 -25.94
CA GLU A 255 -51.81 -32.00 -26.38
C GLU A 255 -51.03 -31.39 -25.20
N VAL A 256 -51.65 -31.26 -24.01
CA VAL A 256 -50.96 -30.82 -22.78
C VAL A 256 -49.93 -31.86 -22.32
N GLU A 257 -50.28 -33.14 -22.39
CA GLU A 257 -49.35 -34.22 -22.00
C GLU A 257 -48.20 -34.40 -22.99
N GLU A 258 -48.43 -34.20 -24.29
CA GLU A 258 -47.37 -34.15 -25.30
C GLU A 258 -46.42 -32.95 -25.07
N ASN A 259 -46.95 -31.77 -24.72
CA ASN A 259 -46.15 -30.58 -24.42
C ASN A 259 -45.33 -30.74 -23.12
N ARG A 260 -45.94 -31.32 -22.07
CA ARG A 260 -45.22 -31.65 -20.82
C ARG A 260 -44.07 -32.64 -21.04
N ALA A 261 -44.31 -33.71 -21.79
CA ALA A 261 -43.27 -34.70 -22.08
C ALA A 261 -42.08 -34.09 -22.85
N GLU A 262 -42.35 -33.19 -23.81
CA GLU A 262 -41.29 -32.50 -24.55
C GLU A 262 -40.55 -31.47 -23.70
N SER A 263 -41.24 -30.76 -22.81
CA SER A 263 -40.63 -29.83 -21.84
C SER A 263 -39.73 -30.58 -20.85
N GLU A 264 -40.16 -31.71 -20.30
CA GLU A 264 -39.33 -32.57 -19.44
C GLU A 264 -38.08 -33.07 -20.17
N ARG A 265 -38.22 -33.48 -21.44
CA ARG A 265 -37.09 -33.91 -22.28
C ARG A 265 -36.08 -32.80 -22.51
N LEU A 266 -36.53 -31.57 -22.78
CA LEU A 266 -35.66 -30.40 -22.96
C LEU A 266 -35.03 -29.95 -21.64
N ASN A 267 -35.73 -30.09 -20.52
CA ASN A 267 -35.16 -29.79 -19.20
C ASN A 267 -34.04 -30.77 -18.83
N GLY A 268 -34.21 -32.06 -19.13
CA GLY A 268 -33.13 -33.05 -18.96
C GLY A 268 -31.91 -32.76 -19.84
N LYS A 269 -32.13 -32.30 -21.09
CA LYS A 269 -31.03 -31.84 -21.95
C LYS A 269 -30.36 -30.56 -21.42
N TYR A 270 -31.13 -29.62 -20.90
CA TYR A 270 -30.60 -28.40 -20.29
C TYR A 270 -29.68 -28.73 -19.09
N GLU A 271 -30.10 -29.66 -18.22
CA GLU A 271 -29.28 -30.09 -17.09
C GLU A 271 -27.98 -30.79 -17.53
N GLU A 272 -28.04 -31.61 -18.58
CA GLU A 272 -26.85 -32.29 -19.14
C GLU A 272 -25.87 -31.29 -19.78
N GLU A 273 -26.34 -30.40 -20.67
CA GLU A 273 -25.51 -29.37 -21.31
C GLU A 273 -24.92 -28.39 -20.27
N ARG A 274 -25.68 -28.06 -19.22
CA ARG A 274 -25.20 -27.22 -18.12
C ARG A 274 -24.13 -27.93 -17.28
N ARG A 275 -24.25 -29.26 -17.09
CA ARG A 275 -23.20 -30.06 -16.43
C ARG A 275 -21.92 -30.06 -17.26
N LEU A 276 -22.02 -30.33 -18.56
CA LEU A 276 -20.89 -30.31 -19.50
C LEU A 276 -20.21 -28.93 -19.56
N LEU A 277 -20.99 -27.86 -19.52
CA LEU A 277 -20.47 -26.48 -19.47
C LEU A 277 -19.65 -26.26 -18.19
N SER A 278 -20.15 -26.71 -17.04
CA SER A 278 -19.43 -26.63 -15.77
C SER A 278 -18.16 -27.48 -15.77
N GLU A 279 -18.17 -28.66 -16.38
CA GLU A 279 -16.98 -29.51 -16.54
C GLU A 279 -15.92 -28.85 -17.44
N SER A 280 -16.35 -28.21 -18.54
CA SER A 280 -15.49 -27.45 -19.44
C SER A 280 -14.87 -26.22 -18.74
N ASP A 281 -15.64 -25.50 -17.91
CA ASP A 281 -15.14 -24.38 -17.11
C ASP A 281 -14.06 -24.80 -16.10
N VAL A 282 -14.27 -25.93 -15.41
CA VAL A 282 -13.26 -26.50 -14.51
C VAL A 282 -12.01 -26.91 -15.28
N ARG A 283 -12.15 -27.52 -16.46
CA ARG A 283 -11.02 -27.89 -17.33
C ARG A 283 -10.24 -26.66 -17.82
N LEU A 284 -10.93 -25.58 -18.17
CA LEU A 284 -10.32 -24.30 -18.56
C LEU A 284 -9.55 -23.66 -17.40
N GLN A 285 -10.09 -23.72 -16.18
CA GLN A 285 -9.40 -23.23 -15.00
C GLN A 285 -8.11 -24.01 -14.74
N GLN A 286 -8.16 -25.35 -14.79
CA GLN A 286 -6.99 -26.22 -14.60
C GLN A 286 -5.91 -25.96 -15.67
N LEU A 287 -6.30 -25.81 -16.94
CA LEU A 287 -5.37 -25.49 -18.02
C LEU A 287 -4.74 -24.10 -17.85
N ASN A 288 -5.50 -23.11 -17.40
CA ASN A 288 -4.96 -21.78 -17.11
C ASN A 288 -3.96 -21.80 -15.95
N GLU A 289 -4.24 -22.53 -14.87
CA GLU A 289 -3.30 -22.68 -13.75
C GLU A 289 -2.00 -23.38 -14.19
N GLN A 290 -2.10 -24.42 -15.02
CA GLN A 290 -0.93 -25.11 -15.57
C GLN A 290 -0.12 -24.19 -16.50
N ILE A 291 -0.77 -23.47 -17.41
CA ILE A 291 -0.12 -22.51 -18.31
C ILE A 291 0.58 -21.40 -17.51
N LEU A 292 -0.07 -20.86 -16.47
CA LEU A 292 0.50 -19.81 -15.63
C LEU A 292 1.75 -20.32 -14.91
N LYS A 293 1.68 -21.50 -14.29
CA LYS A 293 2.83 -22.12 -13.60
C LYS A 293 4.02 -22.30 -14.54
N TYR A 294 3.77 -22.90 -15.70
CA TYR A 294 4.83 -23.10 -16.70
C TYR A 294 5.37 -21.78 -17.25
N THR A 295 4.53 -20.75 -17.44
CA THR A 295 4.97 -19.44 -17.94
C THR A 295 5.87 -18.72 -16.93
N VAL A 296 5.49 -18.73 -15.64
CA VAL A 296 6.30 -18.13 -14.56
C VAL A 296 7.64 -18.84 -14.39
N ASP A 297 7.65 -20.18 -14.42
CA ASP A 297 8.88 -20.96 -14.35
C ASP A 297 9.81 -20.67 -15.55
N LEU A 298 9.23 -20.40 -16.73
CA LEU A 298 9.95 -20.08 -17.95
C LEU A 298 10.57 -18.67 -17.91
N GLU A 299 9.81 -17.67 -17.46
CA GLU A 299 10.31 -16.30 -17.27
C GLU A 299 11.43 -16.24 -16.22
N LYS A 300 11.31 -17.02 -15.13
CA LYS A 300 12.34 -17.10 -14.10
C LYS A 300 13.65 -17.66 -14.65
N LYS A 301 13.59 -18.78 -15.40
CA LYS A 301 14.78 -19.37 -16.05
C LYS A 301 15.38 -18.45 -17.12
N GLU A 302 14.56 -17.75 -17.92
CA GLU A 302 15.08 -16.78 -18.90
C GLU A 302 15.74 -15.58 -18.23
N GLY A 303 15.22 -15.13 -17.08
CA GLY A 303 15.84 -14.12 -16.23
C GLY A 303 17.20 -14.58 -15.70
N ASP A 304 17.28 -15.79 -15.14
CA ASP A 304 18.52 -16.36 -14.59
C ASP A 304 19.62 -16.48 -15.66
N VAL A 305 19.28 -17.01 -16.84
CA VAL A 305 20.23 -17.11 -17.97
C VAL A 305 20.71 -15.73 -18.44
N LYS A 306 19.83 -14.71 -18.43
CA LYS A 306 20.20 -13.35 -18.83
C LYS A 306 21.20 -12.73 -17.85
N VAL A 307 20.98 -12.90 -16.54
CA VAL A 307 21.89 -12.41 -15.49
C VAL A 307 23.26 -13.11 -15.59
N ILE A 308 23.27 -14.42 -15.84
CA ILE A 308 24.52 -15.17 -16.02
C ILE A 308 25.29 -14.68 -17.26
N ARG A 309 24.61 -14.41 -18.38
CA ARG A 309 25.26 -13.84 -19.58
C ARG A 309 25.83 -12.45 -19.37
N GLU A 310 25.14 -11.58 -18.63
CA GLU A 310 25.68 -10.25 -18.30
C GLU A 310 26.95 -10.36 -17.43
N ARG A 311 26.99 -11.31 -16.48
CA ARG A 311 28.20 -11.62 -15.70
C ARG A 311 29.35 -12.17 -16.56
N ILE A 312 29.06 -13.07 -17.49
CA ILE A 312 30.05 -13.58 -18.45
C ILE A 312 30.62 -12.41 -19.28
N GLY A 313 29.76 -11.49 -19.73
CA GLY A 313 30.18 -10.29 -20.46
C GLY A 313 31.14 -9.42 -19.65
N PHE A 314 30.81 -9.15 -18.38
CA PHE A 314 31.67 -8.40 -17.45
C PHE A 314 33.05 -9.04 -17.27
N PHE A 315 33.10 -10.36 -17.03
CA PHE A 315 34.37 -11.07 -16.84
C PHE A 315 35.20 -11.16 -18.13
N LYS A 316 34.56 -11.26 -19.30
CA LYS A 316 35.26 -11.17 -20.60
C LYS A 316 35.90 -9.80 -20.82
N GLU A 317 35.21 -8.72 -20.45
CA GLU A 317 35.75 -7.35 -20.49
C GLU A 317 36.96 -7.19 -19.55
N GLN A 318 36.86 -7.68 -18.30
CA GLN A 318 37.98 -7.67 -17.34
C GLN A 318 39.18 -8.48 -17.83
N SER A 319 38.96 -9.64 -18.44
CA SER A 319 40.05 -10.45 -19.02
C SER A 319 40.75 -9.68 -20.15
N ALA A 320 40.00 -9.04 -21.03
CA ALA A 320 40.54 -8.25 -22.14
C ALA A 320 41.29 -6.98 -21.68
N GLU A 321 40.90 -6.39 -20.55
CA GLU A 321 41.64 -5.30 -19.91
C GLU A 321 42.96 -5.80 -19.29
N GLY A 322 42.92 -6.94 -18.60
CA GLY A 322 44.12 -7.59 -18.07
C GLY A 322 45.12 -7.97 -19.16
N GLU A 323 44.66 -8.48 -20.31
CA GLU A 323 45.50 -8.80 -21.46
C GLU A 323 46.19 -7.55 -22.04
N ARG A 324 45.46 -6.43 -22.18
CA ARG A 324 46.03 -5.15 -22.60
C ARG A 324 47.08 -4.63 -21.60
N SER A 325 46.84 -4.80 -20.30
CA SER A 325 47.80 -4.43 -19.25
C SER A 325 49.08 -5.27 -19.33
N ILE A 326 48.97 -6.58 -19.61
CA ILE A 326 50.12 -7.47 -19.82
C ILE A 326 50.91 -7.05 -21.07
N GLU A 327 50.23 -6.72 -22.16
CA GLU A 327 50.88 -6.28 -23.40
C GLU A 327 51.67 -4.99 -23.20
N ALA A 328 51.08 -3.99 -22.54
CA ALA A 328 51.75 -2.75 -22.16
C ALA A 328 52.94 -3.00 -21.21
N GLY A 329 52.77 -3.88 -20.22
CA GLY A 329 53.83 -4.27 -19.29
C GLY A 329 55.02 -4.96 -20.00
N ASN A 330 54.75 -5.88 -20.93
CA ASN A 330 55.81 -6.53 -21.70
C ASN A 330 56.56 -5.56 -22.62
N ALA A 331 55.87 -4.57 -23.20
CA ALA A 331 56.52 -3.52 -23.99
C ALA A 331 57.49 -2.69 -23.13
N ARG A 332 57.09 -2.33 -21.90
CA ARG A 332 57.95 -1.61 -20.95
C ARG A 332 59.12 -2.46 -20.45
N LEU A 333 58.93 -3.77 -20.25
CA LEU A 333 60.05 -4.69 -19.93
C LEU A 333 61.11 -4.73 -21.04
N ALA A 334 60.69 -4.69 -22.31
CA ALA A 334 61.62 -4.66 -23.44
C ALA A 334 62.41 -3.34 -23.48
N GLU A 335 61.78 -2.21 -23.18
CA GLU A 335 62.41 -0.90 -23.07
C GLU A 335 63.44 -0.85 -21.92
N ILE A 336 63.03 -1.26 -20.71
CA ILE A 336 63.91 -1.35 -19.54
C ILE A 336 65.10 -2.29 -19.82
N GLY A 337 64.88 -3.41 -20.51
CA GLY A 337 65.95 -4.32 -20.92
C GLY A 337 66.98 -3.66 -21.85
N GLY A 338 66.52 -2.79 -22.76
CA GLY A 338 67.40 -1.98 -23.62
C GLY A 338 68.20 -0.94 -22.83
N GLU A 339 67.57 -0.27 -21.87
CA GLU A 339 68.22 0.72 -20.99
C GLU A 339 69.28 0.08 -20.08
N ILE A 340 69.00 -1.10 -19.51
CA ILE A 340 69.97 -1.87 -18.71
C ILE A 340 71.20 -2.20 -19.57
N SER A 341 71.00 -2.73 -20.78
CA SER A 341 72.11 -3.10 -21.66
C SER A 341 72.96 -1.89 -22.06
N ALA A 342 72.33 -0.72 -22.27
CA ALA A 342 73.04 0.53 -22.56
C ALA A 342 73.87 1.01 -21.35
N ALA A 343 73.31 0.94 -20.13
CA ALA A 343 74.00 1.31 -18.90
C ALA A 343 75.20 0.39 -18.59
N GLU A 344 75.01 -0.93 -18.75
CA GLU A 344 76.09 -1.93 -18.59
C GLU A 344 77.21 -1.73 -19.63
N LYS A 345 76.86 -1.44 -20.88
CA LYS A 345 77.82 -1.14 -21.94
C LYS A 345 78.64 0.11 -21.61
N SER A 346 77.98 1.18 -21.12
CA SER A 346 78.66 2.41 -20.70
C SER A 346 79.63 2.16 -19.55
N ALA A 347 79.25 1.34 -18.57
CA ALA A 347 80.13 0.94 -17.47
C ALA A 347 81.34 0.13 -17.96
N SER A 348 81.14 -0.82 -18.88
CA SER A 348 82.23 -1.64 -19.45
C SER A 348 83.19 -0.81 -20.31
N GLU A 349 82.71 0.17 -21.07
CA GLU A 349 83.56 1.10 -21.81
C GLU A 349 84.40 2.00 -20.88
N ALA A 350 83.83 2.40 -19.75
CA ALA A 350 84.56 3.14 -18.71
C ALA A 350 85.62 2.25 -18.03
N ASP A 351 85.32 0.98 -17.74
CA ASP A 351 86.28 0.01 -17.19
C ASP A 351 87.48 -0.23 -18.13
N LYS A 352 87.25 -0.36 -19.44
CA LYS A 352 88.36 -0.46 -20.42
C LYS A 352 89.26 0.77 -20.42
N LYS A 353 88.68 1.97 -20.35
CA LYS A 353 89.46 3.21 -20.26
C LYS A 353 90.24 3.32 -18.95
N ILE A 354 89.73 2.75 -17.86
CA ILE A 354 90.46 2.62 -16.59
C ILE A 354 91.66 1.70 -16.78
N GLU A 355 91.50 0.51 -17.37
CA GLU A 355 92.61 -0.42 -17.63
C GLU A 355 93.70 0.20 -18.53
N ASP A 356 93.31 0.82 -19.65
CA ASP A 356 94.26 1.45 -20.57
C ASP A 356 95.04 2.59 -19.90
N SER A 357 94.34 3.46 -19.14
CA SER A 357 94.95 4.59 -18.44
C SER A 357 95.81 4.13 -17.25
N ALA A 358 95.41 3.05 -16.57
CA ALA A 358 96.18 2.46 -15.47
C ALA A 358 97.47 1.82 -15.99
N ARG A 359 97.41 1.13 -17.12
CA ARG A 359 98.59 0.55 -17.78
C ARG A 359 99.58 1.62 -18.22
N GLU A 360 99.11 2.72 -18.85
CA GLU A 360 99.96 3.86 -19.21
C GLU A 360 100.56 4.53 -17.95
N SER A 361 99.78 4.64 -16.87
CA SER A 361 100.26 5.17 -15.58
C SER A 361 101.29 4.25 -14.91
N GLU A 362 101.20 2.94 -15.09
CA GLU A 362 102.15 1.95 -14.56
C GLU A 362 103.45 1.97 -15.35
N THR A 363 103.40 2.01 -16.68
CA THR A 363 104.59 2.22 -17.53
C THR A 363 105.30 3.52 -17.17
N LEU A 364 104.56 4.62 -16.99
CA LEU A 364 105.14 5.88 -16.54
C LEU A 364 105.74 5.79 -15.13
N ALA A 365 105.18 4.97 -14.23
CA ALA A 365 105.74 4.73 -12.91
C ALA A 365 107.06 3.94 -12.96
N GLU A 366 107.16 2.95 -13.86
CA GLU A 366 108.39 2.23 -14.14
C GLU A 366 109.46 3.16 -14.73
N GLU A 367 109.10 3.99 -15.72
CA GLU A 367 110.00 5.01 -16.28
C GLU A 367 110.46 6.00 -15.20
N ILE A 368 109.53 6.51 -14.36
CA ILE A 368 109.86 7.37 -13.22
C ILE A 368 110.83 6.65 -12.26
N SER A 369 110.63 5.36 -11.98
CA SER A 369 111.53 4.56 -11.15
C SER A 369 112.90 4.38 -11.78
N GLU A 370 112.98 4.18 -13.10
CA GLU A 370 114.25 4.05 -13.83
C GLU A 370 115.01 5.38 -13.88
N TYR A 371 114.31 6.49 -14.09
CA TYR A 371 114.89 7.83 -14.01
C TYR A 371 115.34 8.17 -12.58
N ASN A 372 114.55 7.82 -11.57
CA ASN A 372 114.96 7.95 -10.16
C ASN A 372 116.20 7.09 -9.84
N LYS A 373 116.32 5.89 -10.42
CA LYS A 373 117.50 5.05 -10.29
C LYS A 373 118.73 5.68 -10.96
N LYS A 374 118.58 6.23 -12.17
CA LYS A 374 119.65 6.97 -12.88
C LYS A 374 120.06 8.24 -12.12
N LEU A 375 119.12 8.94 -11.51
CA LEU A 375 119.38 10.09 -10.62
C LEU A 375 120.10 9.66 -9.34
N SER A 376 119.70 8.54 -8.72
CA SER A 376 120.34 7.98 -7.53
C SER A 376 121.76 7.48 -7.81
N GLU A 377 122.02 6.87 -8.96
CA GLU A 377 123.37 6.47 -9.40
C GLU A 377 124.25 7.70 -9.68
N PHE A 378 123.66 8.79 -10.16
CA PHE A 378 124.32 10.10 -10.28
C PHE A 378 124.62 10.74 -8.93
N GLU A 379 123.70 10.64 -7.97
CA GLU A 379 123.84 11.14 -6.61
C GLU A 379 124.87 10.33 -5.82
N GLU A 380 124.93 9.01 -5.95
CA GLU A 380 125.95 8.16 -5.31
C GLU A 380 127.38 8.45 -5.84
N LEU A 381 127.49 8.88 -7.11
CA LEU A 381 128.73 9.33 -7.73
C LEU A 381 129.14 10.75 -7.30
N ASN A 382 128.16 11.60 -6.96
CA ASN A 382 128.35 12.98 -6.52
C ASN A 382 128.59 13.08 -5.00
N ASP A 383 127.89 12.28 -4.20
CA ASP A 383 128.04 12.13 -2.75
C ASP A 383 129.42 11.61 -2.35
N LYS A 384 130.02 10.74 -3.19
CA LYS A 384 131.43 10.33 -3.05
C LYS A 384 132.42 11.51 -3.07
N THR A 385 132.05 12.64 -3.69
CA THR A 385 132.89 13.84 -3.85
C THR A 385 132.54 14.94 -2.85
N GLN A 386 131.34 14.89 -2.27
CA GLN A 386 130.79 15.91 -1.36
C GLN A 386 130.86 15.48 0.13
N GLN A 387 130.92 14.17 0.41
CA GLN A 387 131.11 13.58 1.75
C GLN A 387 132.48 13.88 2.40
N ASP A 388 133.47 14.33 1.63
CA ASP A 388 134.81 14.63 2.15
C ASP A 388 134.91 15.99 2.86
N VAL A 389 134.04 16.98 2.62
CA VAL A 389 134.25 18.35 3.15
C VAL A 389 133.51 18.63 4.46
N ILE A 390 132.31 18.07 4.69
CA ILE A 390 131.39 18.59 5.74
C ILE A 390 131.08 17.55 6.84
N SER A 391 131.73 16.38 6.80
CA SER A 391 131.54 15.27 7.75
C SER A 391 132.15 15.45 9.16
N THR A 392 132.41 16.64 9.70
CA THR A 392 133.22 16.69 10.94
C THR A 392 132.83 17.64 12.06
N ILE A 393 131.80 18.49 11.95
CA ILE A 393 131.49 19.42 13.06
C ILE A 393 130.02 19.45 13.52
N GLU A 394 129.02 19.12 12.70
CA GLU A 394 127.61 19.47 13.05
C GLU A 394 126.71 18.31 13.54
N ASN A 395 127.06 17.04 13.30
CA ASN A 395 126.13 15.91 13.49
C ASN A 395 125.98 15.37 14.94
N LEU A 396 126.62 15.98 15.95
CA LEU A 396 126.47 15.54 17.35
C LEU A 396 125.32 16.26 18.09
N SER A 397 124.80 17.37 17.53
CA SER A 397 123.72 18.15 18.15
C SER A 397 122.31 17.78 17.66
N GLU A 398 122.16 17.23 16.45
CA GLU A 398 120.84 16.90 15.85
C GLU A 398 120.21 15.62 16.42
N ILE A 399 121.02 14.64 16.86
CA ILE A 399 120.53 13.34 17.36
C ILE A 399 119.67 13.52 18.64
N ARG A 400 119.95 14.52 19.47
CA ARG A 400 119.16 14.81 20.68
C ARG A 400 117.79 15.45 20.39
N GLN A 401 117.63 16.16 19.27
CA GLN A 401 116.39 16.83 18.90
C GLN A 401 115.35 15.87 18.28
N SER A 402 115.80 14.78 17.65
CA SER A 402 114.94 13.77 17.02
C SER A 402 114.12 12.94 18.04
N ILE A 403 114.71 12.63 19.20
CA ILE A 403 114.09 11.80 20.24
C ILE A 403 112.89 12.50 20.91
N GLY A 404 112.96 13.82 21.15
CA GLY A 404 111.86 14.58 21.77
C GLY A 404 110.63 14.74 20.88
N ASN A 405 110.81 14.86 19.56
CA ASN A 405 109.72 15.00 18.59
C ASN A 405 108.93 13.69 18.37
N LEU A 406 109.56 12.52 18.53
CA LEU A 406 108.89 11.22 18.41
C LEU A 406 108.00 10.92 19.62
N SER A 407 108.38 11.36 20.83
CA SER A 407 107.56 11.20 22.04
C SER A 407 106.26 11.99 21.99
N ALA A 408 106.30 13.27 21.58
CA ALA A 408 105.10 14.12 21.51
C ALA A 408 104.08 13.64 20.45
N LYS A 409 104.56 13.01 19.36
CA LYS A 409 103.69 12.44 18.33
C LYS A 409 102.96 11.17 18.79
N LYS A 410 103.55 10.40 19.72
CA LYS A 410 102.93 9.20 20.28
C LYS A 410 101.74 9.57 21.17
N GLU A 411 101.92 10.54 22.06
CA GLU A 411 100.91 11.00 23.01
C GLU A 411 99.67 11.56 22.30
N ALA A 412 99.86 12.37 21.24
CA ALA A 412 98.76 12.92 20.45
C ALA A 412 97.95 11.86 19.67
N VAL A 413 98.58 10.74 19.27
CA VAL A 413 97.88 9.63 18.60
C VAL A 413 97.11 8.77 19.62
N GLU A 414 97.66 8.58 20.83
CA GLU A 414 97.00 7.82 21.90
C GLU A 414 95.75 8.55 22.43
N GLU A 415 95.78 9.88 22.56
CA GLU A 415 94.59 10.68 22.93
C GLU A 415 93.48 10.58 21.88
N ARG A 416 93.84 10.64 20.59
CA ARG A 416 92.88 10.51 19.49
C ARG A 416 92.26 9.11 19.37
N ILE A 417 93.01 8.06 19.74
CA ILE A 417 92.48 6.70 19.83
C ILE A 417 91.42 6.62 20.94
N ALA A 418 91.68 7.20 22.11
CA ALA A 418 90.74 7.17 23.24
C ALA A 418 89.40 7.86 22.91
N GLU A 419 89.43 9.00 22.21
CA GLU A 419 88.21 9.69 21.75
C GLU A 419 87.36 8.81 20.83
N ILE A 420 87.96 8.24 19.78
CA ILE A 420 87.22 7.46 18.77
C ILE A 420 86.70 6.14 19.38
N VAL A 421 87.42 5.54 20.34
CA VAL A 421 86.92 4.37 21.09
C VAL A 421 85.64 4.71 21.85
N SER A 422 85.61 5.85 22.56
CA SER A 422 84.42 6.26 23.32
C SER A 422 83.22 6.56 22.40
N GLU A 423 83.44 7.20 21.26
CA GLU A 423 82.37 7.45 20.26
C GLU A 423 81.84 6.15 19.63
N ALA A 424 82.71 5.14 19.42
CA ALA A 424 82.32 3.83 18.90
C ALA A 424 81.51 3.03 19.93
N GLU A 425 81.85 3.10 21.22
CA GLU A 425 81.07 2.47 22.29
C GLU A 425 79.66 3.08 22.41
N ASN A 426 79.53 4.39 22.33
CA ASN A 426 78.22 5.07 22.32
C ASN A 426 77.37 4.65 21.11
N THR A 427 77.97 4.59 19.91
CA THR A 427 77.28 4.14 18.70
C THR A 427 76.85 2.67 18.79
N LYS A 428 77.65 1.79 19.44
CA LYS A 428 77.26 0.40 19.73
C LYS A 428 76.05 0.31 20.66
N ALA A 429 75.97 1.17 21.67
CA ALA A 429 74.81 1.23 22.58
C ALA A 429 73.53 1.69 21.86
N GLU A 430 73.61 2.72 21.02
CA GLU A 430 72.49 3.20 20.18
C GLU A 430 71.98 2.10 19.23
N LEU A 431 72.89 1.33 18.64
CA LEU A 431 72.59 0.19 17.78
C LEU A 431 71.82 -0.93 18.51
N ALA A 432 72.22 -1.25 19.73
CA ALA A 432 71.56 -2.27 20.55
C ALA A 432 70.12 -1.85 20.89
N GLU A 433 69.92 -0.58 21.29
CA GLU A 433 68.59 -0.04 21.62
C GLU A 433 67.68 0.06 20.38
N GLY A 434 68.24 0.49 19.23
CA GLY A 434 67.53 0.54 17.96
C GLY A 434 67.05 -0.84 17.51
N ARG A 435 67.91 -1.86 17.59
CA ARG A 435 67.56 -3.26 17.26
C ARG A 435 66.48 -3.82 18.18
N LYS A 436 66.53 -3.52 19.47
CA LYS A 436 65.50 -3.92 20.43
C LYS A 436 64.14 -3.29 20.10
N SER A 437 64.12 -1.98 19.86
CA SER A 437 62.89 -1.25 19.49
C SER A 437 62.30 -1.74 18.16
N LEU A 438 63.14 -2.13 17.19
CA LEU A 438 62.71 -2.72 15.92
C LEU A 438 62.05 -4.08 16.13
N ALA A 439 62.64 -4.94 16.97
CA ALA A 439 62.08 -6.26 17.30
C ALA A 439 60.71 -6.16 17.99
N GLU A 440 60.57 -5.28 18.99
CA GLU A 440 59.28 -5.03 19.66
C GLU A 440 58.24 -4.51 18.65
N THR A 441 58.61 -3.54 17.81
CA THR A 441 57.69 -2.98 16.78
C THR A 441 57.27 -4.03 15.75
N GLN A 442 58.16 -4.96 15.39
CA GLN A 442 57.89 -6.06 14.48
C GLN A 442 56.88 -7.07 15.06
N GLU A 443 56.98 -7.39 16.35
CA GLU A 443 56.07 -8.31 17.03
C GLU A 443 54.63 -7.76 17.05
N TRP A 444 54.46 -6.48 17.44
CA TRP A 444 53.15 -5.81 17.39
C TRP A 444 52.57 -5.72 15.97
N TYR A 445 53.43 -5.50 14.96
CA TYR A 445 53.01 -5.48 13.55
C TYR A 445 52.47 -6.85 13.12
N GLU A 446 53.17 -7.94 13.44
CA GLU A 446 52.77 -9.30 13.10
C GLU A 446 51.45 -9.71 13.78
N GLU A 447 51.25 -9.36 15.05
CA GLU A 447 49.99 -9.60 15.77
C GLU A 447 48.80 -8.88 15.12
N LEU A 448 48.95 -7.60 14.75
CA LEU A 448 47.91 -6.81 14.12
C LEU A 448 47.61 -7.30 12.69
N VAL A 449 48.63 -7.69 11.92
CA VAL A 449 48.45 -8.30 10.59
C VAL A 449 47.69 -9.63 10.69
N ALA A 450 48.00 -10.45 11.69
CA ALA A 450 47.27 -11.69 11.97
C ALA A 450 45.82 -11.46 12.44
N TYR A 451 45.53 -10.35 13.11
CA TYR A 451 44.16 -9.95 13.44
C TYR A 451 43.39 -9.54 12.18
N VAL A 452 43.96 -8.67 11.33
CA VAL A 452 43.33 -8.18 10.09
C VAL A 452 43.11 -9.31 9.07
N SER A 453 43.97 -10.34 9.03
CA SER A 453 43.77 -11.48 8.12
C SER A 453 42.50 -12.29 8.42
N ARG A 454 41.97 -12.22 9.65
CA ARG A 454 40.70 -12.86 10.07
C ARG A 454 39.46 -12.02 9.75
N GLU A 455 39.61 -10.82 9.19
CA GLU A 455 38.50 -9.93 8.84
C GLU A 455 37.49 -10.61 7.92
N LYS A 456 37.97 -11.31 6.89
CA LYS A 456 37.12 -11.99 5.92
C LYS A 456 36.27 -13.07 6.59
N GLU A 457 36.84 -13.85 7.50
CA GLU A 457 36.13 -14.90 8.23
C GLU A 457 35.07 -14.33 9.18
N MET A 458 35.44 -13.34 10.00
CA MET A 458 34.52 -12.72 10.96
C MET A 458 33.38 -11.97 10.26
N LYS A 459 33.67 -11.30 9.15
CA LYS A 459 32.67 -10.62 8.32
C LYS A 459 31.72 -11.61 7.64
N SER A 460 32.26 -12.68 7.05
CA SER A 460 31.46 -13.74 6.43
C SER A 460 30.51 -14.40 7.43
N ALA A 461 30.97 -14.69 8.65
CA ALA A 461 30.14 -15.29 9.69
C ALA A 461 28.96 -14.37 10.09
N LYS A 462 29.16 -13.05 10.14
CA LYS A 462 28.09 -12.08 10.42
C LYS A 462 27.17 -11.84 9.22
N GLU A 463 27.68 -11.89 8.00
CA GLU A 463 26.86 -11.85 6.78
C GLU A 463 25.94 -13.07 6.69
N GLU A 464 26.44 -14.28 6.97
CA GLU A 464 25.63 -15.51 7.03
C GLU A 464 24.56 -15.45 8.14
N GLU A 465 24.91 -14.92 9.33
CA GLU A 465 23.94 -14.69 10.40
C GLU A 465 22.82 -13.74 9.95
N LEU A 466 23.15 -12.62 9.30
CA LEU A 466 22.17 -11.67 8.77
C LEU A 466 21.28 -12.26 7.67
N ILE A 467 21.84 -13.09 6.79
CA ILE A 467 21.07 -13.82 5.76
C ILE A 467 20.05 -14.73 6.42
N SER A 468 20.47 -15.54 7.41
CA SER A 468 19.57 -16.45 8.13
C SER A 468 18.42 -15.73 8.86
N ILE A 469 18.72 -14.58 9.48
CA ILE A 469 17.73 -13.75 10.17
C ILE A 469 16.73 -13.15 9.18
N ASN A 470 17.19 -12.70 8.00
CA ASN A 470 16.29 -12.18 6.96
C ASN A 470 15.37 -13.29 6.42
N GLU A 471 15.89 -14.49 6.16
CA GLU A 471 15.07 -15.63 5.70
C GLU A 471 14.01 -16.05 6.74
N GLU A 472 14.34 -16.00 8.03
CA GLU A 472 13.35 -16.20 9.10
C GLU A 472 12.34 -15.05 9.18
N ALA A 473 12.77 -13.80 9.03
CA ALA A 473 11.90 -12.63 9.08
C ALA A 473 10.91 -12.59 7.91
N ASP A 474 11.35 -12.99 6.71
CA ASP A 474 10.51 -13.09 5.52
C ASP A 474 9.46 -14.19 5.68
N ARG A 475 9.85 -15.38 6.16
CA ARG A 475 8.92 -16.48 6.47
C ARG A 475 7.86 -16.08 7.49
N VAL A 476 8.26 -15.40 8.56
CA VAL A 476 7.32 -14.90 9.58
C VAL A 476 6.42 -13.81 9.01
N SER A 477 6.93 -12.94 8.13
CA SER A 477 6.14 -11.89 7.48
C SER A 477 5.10 -12.45 6.52
N GLU A 478 5.44 -13.50 5.76
CA GLU A 478 4.49 -14.22 4.89
C GLU A 478 3.41 -14.93 5.71
N ALA A 479 3.80 -15.62 6.79
CA ALA A 479 2.85 -16.25 7.72
C ALA A 479 1.90 -15.22 8.34
N LEU A 480 2.42 -14.04 8.70
CA LEU A 480 1.64 -12.93 9.26
C LEU A 480 0.68 -12.33 8.23
N PHE A 481 1.09 -12.20 6.97
CA PHE A 481 0.22 -11.78 5.88
C PHE A 481 -0.95 -12.76 5.68
N ASN A 482 -0.65 -14.06 5.61
CA ASN A 482 -1.66 -15.12 5.46
C ASN A 482 -2.63 -15.18 6.66
N ALA A 483 -2.12 -15.03 7.88
CA ALA A 483 -2.95 -14.99 9.08
C ALA A 483 -3.88 -13.75 9.10
N ASN A 484 -3.39 -12.57 8.68
CA ASN A 484 -4.23 -11.37 8.54
C ASN A 484 -5.31 -11.53 7.46
N ALA A 485 -4.98 -12.09 6.30
CA ALA A 485 -5.96 -12.38 5.26
C ALA A 485 -7.05 -13.34 5.75
N ARG A 486 -6.65 -14.38 6.51
CA ARG A 486 -7.59 -15.33 7.14
C ARG A 486 -8.51 -14.64 8.16
N VAL A 487 -7.98 -13.74 8.99
CA VAL A 487 -8.81 -12.96 9.92
C VAL A 487 -9.82 -12.10 9.17
N SER A 488 -9.39 -11.38 8.11
CA SER A 488 -10.32 -10.57 7.30
C SER A 488 -11.44 -11.41 6.71
N ALA A 489 -11.12 -12.57 6.11
CA ALA A 489 -12.12 -13.47 5.53
C ALA A 489 -13.11 -14.01 6.57
N LEU A 490 -12.63 -14.37 7.77
CA LEU A 490 -13.48 -14.83 8.86
C LEU A 490 -14.33 -13.68 9.44
N GLU A 491 -13.80 -12.47 9.54
CA GLU A 491 -14.56 -11.28 9.99
C GLU A 491 -15.64 -10.90 8.98
N ASP A 492 -15.38 -11.01 7.69
CA ASP A 492 -16.37 -10.78 6.64
C ASP A 492 -17.48 -11.85 6.68
N ARG A 493 -17.11 -13.11 6.89
CA ARG A 493 -18.08 -14.20 7.08
C ARG A 493 -18.92 -14.02 8.36
N MET A 494 -18.31 -13.54 9.44
CA MET A 494 -19.02 -13.21 10.68
C MET A 494 -19.97 -12.04 10.46
N ARG A 495 -19.53 -10.97 9.78
CA ARG A 495 -20.37 -9.82 9.40
C ARG A 495 -21.54 -10.23 8.51
N PHE A 496 -21.33 -11.17 7.59
CA PHE A 496 -22.40 -11.72 6.77
C PHE A 496 -23.48 -12.39 7.65
N TYR A 497 -23.11 -13.35 8.51
CA TYR A 497 -24.09 -14.02 9.37
C TYR A 497 -24.72 -13.08 10.40
N GLN A 498 -23.97 -12.10 10.91
CA GLN A 498 -24.51 -11.02 11.74
C GLN A 498 -25.51 -10.15 10.98
N GLY A 499 -25.22 -9.77 9.73
CA GLY A 499 -26.14 -9.04 8.86
C GLY A 499 -27.43 -9.81 8.60
N VAL A 500 -27.32 -11.08 8.22
CA VAL A 500 -28.49 -12.00 8.03
C VAL A 500 -29.35 -12.07 9.30
N LYS A 501 -28.73 -12.14 10.49
CA LYS A 501 -29.44 -12.11 11.78
C LYS A 501 -30.07 -10.75 12.05
N GLU A 502 -29.33 -9.67 11.83
CA GLU A 502 -29.76 -8.31 12.13
C GLU A 502 -30.90 -7.81 11.24
N ASP A 503 -30.91 -8.25 9.98
CA ASP A 503 -31.95 -7.98 9.01
C ASP A 503 -33.15 -8.93 9.13
N PHE A 504 -33.11 -9.85 10.11
CA PHE A 504 -34.12 -10.89 10.34
C PHE A 504 -34.50 -11.62 9.05
N GLU A 505 -33.52 -11.96 8.21
CA GLU A 505 -33.75 -12.74 7.00
C GLU A 505 -34.18 -14.17 7.35
N GLY A 506 -35.17 -14.71 6.63
CA GLY A 506 -35.78 -16.01 6.94
C GLY A 506 -36.97 -15.96 7.92
N TYR A 507 -37.24 -14.81 8.56
CA TYR A 507 -38.45 -14.60 9.36
C TYR A 507 -39.63 -14.11 8.50
N LYS A 508 -40.87 -14.42 8.92
CA LYS A 508 -42.09 -13.86 8.32
C LYS A 508 -42.06 -12.33 8.37
N PHE A 509 -42.58 -11.68 7.31
CA PHE A 509 -42.61 -10.22 7.17
C PHE A 509 -43.11 -9.49 8.42
N SER A 510 -44.17 -9.99 9.07
CA SER A 510 -44.75 -9.40 10.28
C SER A 510 -43.81 -9.45 11.49
N VAL A 511 -43.05 -10.54 11.65
CA VAL A 511 -42.06 -10.69 12.72
C VAL A 511 -40.85 -9.80 12.42
N LYS A 512 -40.35 -9.83 11.19
CA LYS A 512 -39.26 -8.96 10.72
C LYS A 512 -39.57 -7.48 10.96
N LYS A 513 -40.74 -7.01 10.51
CA LYS A 513 -41.19 -5.62 10.70
C LYS A 513 -41.24 -5.23 12.18
N LEU A 514 -41.84 -6.06 13.04
CA LEU A 514 -41.95 -5.75 14.47
C LEU A 514 -40.60 -5.72 15.17
N MET A 515 -39.71 -6.67 14.85
CA MET A 515 -38.36 -6.72 15.42
C MET A 515 -37.49 -5.55 14.93
N SER A 516 -37.58 -5.17 13.65
CA SER A 516 -36.92 -3.98 13.12
C SER A 516 -37.44 -2.68 13.75
N ASP A 517 -38.75 -2.55 13.95
CA ASP A 517 -39.36 -1.41 14.65
C ASP A 517 -38.91 -1.34 16.12
N SER A 518 -38.78 -2.50 16.78
CA SER A 518 -38.33 -2.57 18.17
C SER A 518 -36.91 -2.05 18.39
N ARG A 519 -36.04 -2.14 17.38
CA ARG A 519 -34.69 -1.57 17.45
C ARG A 519 -34.69 -0.04 17.44
N ARG A 520 -35.69 0.58 16.83
CA ARG A 520 -35.81 2.05 16.72
C ARG A 520 -36.64 2.66 17.85
N ASN A 521 -37.45 1.85 18.54
CA ASN A 521 -38.35 2.31 19.58
C ASN A 521 -38.09 1.57 20.91
N PRO A 522 -37.53 2.26 21.92
CA PRO A 522 -37.22 1.67 23.24
C PRO A 522 -38.43 1.06 23.95
N ASP A 523 -39.64 1.59 23.72
CA ASP A 523 -40.86 1.07 24.33
C ASP A 523 -41.28 -0.29 23.75
N LEU A 524 -41.05 -0.51 22.46
CA LEU A 524 -41.25 -1.81 21.81
C LEU A 524 -40.21 -2.82 22.31
N SER A 525 -38.93 -2.41 22.33
CA SER A 525 -37.83 -3.26 22.79
C SER A 525 -38.03 -3.76 24.22
N ARG A 526 -38.47 -2.90 25.15
CA ARG A 526 -38.67 -3.27 26.56
C ARG A 526 -39.71 -4.37 26.76
N ARG A 527 -40.71 -4.43 25.88
CA ARG A 527 -41.86 -5.36 25.96
C ARG A 527 -41.61 -6.70 25.26
N ILE A 528 -40.58 -6.77 24.42
CA ILE A 528 -40.15 -7.96 23.70
C ILE A 528 -38.97 -8.58 24.44
N LYS A 529 -39.04 -9.88 24.76
CA LYS A 529 -37.92 -10.61 25.39
C LYS A 529 -37.01 -11.30 24.37
N GLY A 530 -37.51 -11.55 23.17
CA GLY A 530 -36.77 -12.16 22.07
C GLY A 530 -37.64 -13.10 21.26
N VAL A 531 -37.08 -13.66 20.20
CA VAL A 531 -37.69 -14.74 19.41
C VAL A 531 -37.19 -16.09 19.93
N ILE A 532 -37.97 -17.16 19.76
CA ILE A 532 -37.57 -18.51 20.24
C ILE A 532 -36.22 -18.94 19.65
N ALA A 533 -35.97 -18.63 18.38
CA ALA A 533 -34.69 -18.90 17.72
C ALA A 533 -33.46 -18.24 18.39
N ASP A 534 -33.63 -17.09 19.05
CA ASP A 534 -32.54 -16.42 19.78
C ASP A 534 -32.39 -16.95 21.22
N ILE A 535 -33.44 -17.52 21.78
CA ILE A 535 -33.51 -17.96 23.18
C ILE A 535 -33.00 -19.39 23.37
N VAL A 536 -33.20 -20.23 22.35
CA VAL A 536 -32.91 -21.67 22.41
C VAL A 536 -31.64 -21.99 21.63
N LYS A 537 -30.72 -22.75 22.25
CA LYS A 537 -29.50 -23.27 21.60
C LYS A 537 -29.50 -24.79 21.60
N CYS A 538 -28.90 -25.42 20.59
CA CYS A 538 -28.77 -26.88 20.54
C CYS A 538 -27.48 -27.29 19.81
N ASP A 539 -27.06 -28.54 19.96
CA ASP A 539 -25.91 -29.07 19.23
C ASP A 539 -26.28 -29.32 17.75
N GLU A 540 -25.30 -29.17 16.83
CA GLU A 540 -25.49 -29.27 15.37
C GLU A 540 -26.28 -30.52 14.92
N LYS A 541 -25.96 -31.68 15.51
CA LYS A 541 -26.63 -32.96 15.24
C LYS A 541 -28.14 -32.96 15.48
N TYR A 542 -28.67 -31.99 16.23
CA TYR A 542 -30.08 -31.90 16.60
C TYR A 542 -30.80 -30.71 15.97
N GLU A 543 -30.11 -29.80 15.27
CA GLU A 543 -30.70 -28.55 14.76
C GLU A 543 -31.93 -28.81 13.89
N VAL A 544 -31.85 -29.73 12.93
CA VAL A 544 -32.97 -30.06 12.02
C VAL A 544 -34.16 -30.62 12.80
N ALA A 545 -33.91 -31.52 13.75
CA ALA A 545 -34.94 -32.12 14.58
C ALA A 545 -35.60 -31.11 15.52
N ILE A 546 -34.81 -30.24 16.15
CA ILE A 546 -35.29 -29.22 17.08
C ILE A 546 -36.04 -28.10 16.35
N GLU A 547 -35.55 -27.62 15.22
CA GLU A 547 -36.27 -26.66 14.39
C GLU A 547 -37.60 -27.21 13.92
N THR A 548 -37.62 -28.49 13.56
CA THR A 548 -38.84 -29.17 13.13
C THR A 548 -39.80 -29.39 14.30
N ALA A 549 -39.28 -29.68 15.50
CA ALA A 549 -40.06 -29.78 16.73
C ALA A 549 -40.72 -28.44 17.08
N PHE A 550 -40.02 -27.31 16.99
CA PHE A 550 -40.65 -26.00 17.19
C PHE A 550 -41.52 -25.58 15.98
N GLY A 551 -41.16 -26.01 14.78
CA GLY A 551 -41.86 -25.68 13.53
C GLY A 551 -42.01 -24.17 13.35
N GLY A 552 -43.22 -23.72 12.99
CA GLY A 552 -43.53 -22.29 12.86
C GLY A 552 -43.38 -21.49 14.17
N ALA A 553 -43.30 -22.15 15.33
CA ALA A 553 -43.12 -21.49 16.62
C ALA A 553 -41.70 -20.94 16.84
N MET A 554 -40.71 -21.35 16.03
CA MET A 554 -39.35 -20.78 16.08
C MET A 554 -39.32 -19.27 15.91
N GLN A 555 -40.31 -18.74 15.20
CA GLN A 555 -40.45 -17.31 14.90
C GLN A 555 -41.40 -16.58 15.85
N ASN A 556 -41.93 -17.26 16.88
CA ASN A 556 -42.83 -16.64 17.85
C ASN A 556 -42.05 -15.74 18.82
N ILE A 557 -42.70 -14.65 19.24
CA ILE A 557 -42.07 -13.64 20.10
C ILE A 557 -42.45 -13.89 21.56
N VAL A 558 -41.44 -13.94 22.44
CA VAL A 558 -41.62 -14.10 23.88
C VAL A 558 -41.81 -12.73 24.55
N THR A 559 -42.77 -12.64 25.46
CA THR A 559 -43.10 -11.43 26.24
C THR A 559 -43.12 -11.77 27.73
N ALA A 560 -42.92 -10.79 28.60
CA ALA A 560 -42.94 -11.07 30.05
C ALA A 560 -44.37 -11.37 30.52
N THR A 561 -45.33 -10.55 30.11
CA THR A 561 -46.72 -10.61 30.59
C THR A 561 -47.74 -10.58 29.45
N SER A 562 -48.97 -11.01 29.73
CA SER A 562 -50.07 -10.91 28.74
C SER A 562 -50.40 -9.45 28.37
N ASP A 563 -50.14 -8.50 29.27
CA ASP A 563 -50.38 -7.08 29.00
C ASP A 563 -49.36 -6.52 28.00
N ASP A 564 -48.09 -6.94 28.09
CA ASP A 564 -47.08 -6.61 27.08
C ASP A 564 -47.46 -7.18 25.70
N ALA A 565 -47.93 -8.43 25.64
CA ALA A 565 -48.41 -9.04 24.41
C ALA A 565 -49.64 -8.32 23.84
N ARG A 566 -50.63 -7.97 24.68
CA ARG A 566 -51.82 -7.20 24.26
C ARG A 566 -51.41 -5.85 23.67
N TRP A 567 -50.50 -5.15 24.34
CA TRP A 567 -50.00 -3.86 23.87
C TRP A 567 -49.31 -3.98 22.49
N LEU A 568 -48.47 -5.01 22.30
CA LEU A 568 -47.81 -5.27 21.02
C LEU A 568 -48.81 -5.65 19.90
N ILE A 569 -49.89 -6.37 20.24
CA ILE A 569 -50.98 -6.65 19.29
C ILE A 569 -51.70 -5.37 18.87
N GLU A 570 -51.98 -4.46 19.80
CA GLU A 570 -52.56 -3.15 19.48
C GLU A 570 -51.63 -2.32 18.60
N TYR A 571 -50.32 -2.34 18.88
CA TYR A 571 -49.31 -1.70 18.04
C TYR A 571 -49.35 -2.24 16.60
N LEU A 572 -49.36 -3.57 16.43
CA LEU A 572 -49.46 -4.21 15.10
C LEU A 572 -50.76 -3.87 14.38
N LYS A 573 -51.88 -3.78 15.09
CA LYS A 573 -53.18 -3.35 14.51
C LYS A 573 -53.14 -1.90 14.03
N ARG A 574 -52.55 -0.99 14.82
CA ARG A 574 -52.40 0.43 14.44
C ARG A 574 -51.47 0.61 13.25
N THR A 575 -50.40 -0.17 13.16
CA THR A 575 -49.37 -0.05 12.10
C THR A 575 -49.60 -0.98 10.90
N LYS A 576 -50.71 -1.73 10.89
CA LYS A 576 -51.00 -2.80 9.91
C LYS A 576 -49.79 -3.72 9.72
N GLY A 577 -49.17 -4.12 10.83
CA GLY A 577 -47.94 -4.93 10.84
C GLY A 577 -48.14 -6.41 10.51
N GLY A 578 -49.40 -6.86 10.35
CA GLY A 578 -49.77 -8.24 10.10
C GLY A 578 -49.88 -9.08 11.39
N SER A 579 -49.86 -10.40 11.26
CA SER A 579 -50.10 -11.33 12.38
C SER A 579 -48.80 -11.89 12.94
N VAL A 580 -48.67 -11.82 14.27
CA VAL A 580 -47.54 -12.38 15.04
C VAL A 580 -48.11 -13.10 16.25
N THR A 581 -47.53 -14.26 16.57
CA THR A 581 -47.87 -15.04 17.77
C THR A 581 -46.95 -14.64 18.91
N PHE A 582 -47.54 -14.28 20.05
CA PHE A 582 -46.82 -13.91 21.26
C PHE A 582 -46.93 -15.00 22.33
N LEU A 583 -45.87 -15.19 23.09
CA LEU A 583 -45.74 -16.19 24.15
C LEU A 583 -45.44 -15.50 25.48
N PRO A 584 -46.47 -15.16 26.29
CA PRO A 584 -46.28 -14.53 27.59
C PRO A 584 -45.79 -15.54 28.63
N VAL A 585 -44.59 -15.33 29.18
CA VAL A 585 -43.95 -16.25 30.14
C VAL A 585 -44.81 -16.45 31.39
N ALA A 586 -45.42 -15.38 31.90
CA ALA A 586 -46.25 -15.43 33.10
C ALA A 586 -47.57 -16.22 32.95
N SER A 587 -48.05 -16.41 31.72
CA SER A 587 -49.40 -16.95 31.46
C SER A 587 -49.38 -18.36 30.84
N LEU A 588 -48.24 -18.77 30.30
CA LEU A 588 -48.04 -20.09 29.72
C LEU A 588 -47.88 -21.13 30.82
N LYS A 589 -48.65 -22.22 30.73
CA LYS A 589 -48.48 -23.38 31.60
C LYS A 589 -47.54 -24.40 30.93
N PRO A 590 -46.50 -24.87 31.63
CA PRO A 590 -45.62 -25.91 31.10
C PRO A 590 -46.43 -27.20 30.89
N HIS A 591 -46.13 -27.91 29.79
CA HIS A 591 -46.67 -29.24 29.54
C HIS A 591 -45.54 -30.25 29.75
N TYR A 592 -45.53 -30.90 30.91
CA TYR A 592 -44.49 -31.85 31.26
C TYR A 592 -44.68 -33.18 30.54
N GLU A 593 -43.58 -33.91 30.40
CA GLU A 593 -43.55 -35.24 29.81
C GLU A 593 -44.44 -36.23 30.59
N THR A 594 -45.01 -37.20 29.87
CA THR A 594 -45.85 -38.23 30.48
C THR A 594 -45.04 -39.47 30.85
N ASP A 595 -45.58 -40.33 31.73
CA ASP A 595 -44.98 -41.64 32.06
C ASP A 595 -44.84 -42.56 30.82
N TYR A 596 -45.60 -42.31 29.75
CA TYR A 596 -45.45 -42.99 28.48
C TYR A 596 -44.23 -42.47 27.70
N THR A 597 -44.00 -41.15 27.68
CA THR A 597 -42.85 -40.51 27.03
C THR A 597 -41.53 -40.98 27.67
N ARG A 598 -41.49 -41.12 29.00
CA ARG A 598 -40.29 -41.63 29.70
C ARG A 598 -40.04 -43.13 29.46
N ARG A 599 -41.08 -43.93 29.23
CA ARG A 599 -40.92 -45.35 28.87
C ARG A 599 -40.41 -45.50 27.44
N ALA A 600 -40.86 -44.63 26.53
CA ALA A 600 -40.44 -44.62 25.14
C ALA A 600 -38.94 -44.29 24.95
N LEU A 601 -38.30 -43.58 25.89
CA LEU A 601 -36.84 -43.35 25.89
C LEU A 601 -36.01 -44.64 25.94
N LYS A 602 -36.59 -45.75 26.41
CA LYS A 602 -35.90 -47.06 26.48
C LYS A 602 -36.06 -47.89 25.21
N GLU A 603 -36.85 -47.41 24.25
CA GLU A 603 -37.08 -48.10 22.98
C GLU A 603 -35.93 -47.86 22.01
N LYS A 604 -35.74 -48.81 21.10
CA LYS A 604 -34.67 -48.76 20.10
C LYS A 604 -34.92 -47.59 19.13
N GLY A 605 -33.91 -46.72 19.00
CA GLY A 605 -33.95 -45.55 18.12
C GLY A 605 -34.47 -44.26 18.77
N ALA A 606 -34.83 -44.28 20.06
CA ALA A 606 -35.09 -43.05 20.82
C ALA A 606 -33.78 -42.35 21.19
N VAL A 607 -33.62 -41.09 20.79
CA VAL A 607 -32.40 -40.29 21.00
C VAL A 607 -32.48 -39.48 22.30
N GLY A 608 -33.65 -38.91 22.60
CA GLY A 608 -33.86 -38.09 23.80
C GLY A 608 -35.14 -37.25 23.71
N LEU A 609 -35.50 -36.57 24.80
CA LEU A 609 -36.60 -35.60 24.77
C LEU A 609 -36.13 -34.26 24.22
N ALA A 610 -36.95 -33.61 23.39
CA ALA A 610 -36.56 -32.37 22.72
C ALA A 610 -36.17 -31.24 23.70
N ASN A 611 -36.84 -31.15 24.85
CA ASN A 611 -36.56 -30.16 25.90
C ASN A 611 -35.23 -30.40 26.64
N GLU A 612 -34.71 -31.64 26.66
CA GLU A 612 -33.42 -31.99 27.28
C GLU A 612 -32.25 -31.79 26.31
N LEU A 613 -32.53 -31.78 25.01
CA LEU A 613 -31.54 -31.61 23.93
C LEU A 613 -31.29 -30.14 23.56
N VAL A 614 -31.93 -29.20 24.26
CA VAL A 614 -31.79 -27.76 24.05
C VAL A 614 -31.31 -27.05 25.32
N ARG A 615 -30.58 -25.96 25.16
CA ARG A 615 -30.03 -25.09 26.22
C ARG A 615 -30.71 -23.73 26.16
N TYR A 616 -31.22 -23.24 27.29
CA TYR A 616 -31.93 -21.97 27.41
C TYR A 616 -31.92 -21.50 28.89
N ASP A 617 -32.33 -20.25 29.14
CA ASP A 617 -32.47 -19.71 30.50
C ASP A 617 -33.73 -20.26 31.18
N LYS A 618 -33.61 -20.69 32.45
CA LYS A 618 -34.72 -21.23 33.26
C LYS A 618 -35.93 -20.29 33.36
N TYR A 619 -35.73 -18.99 33.18
CA TYR A 619 -36.83 -18.02 33.06
C TYR A 619 -37.84 -18.42 31.97
N TYR A 620 -37.42 -19.13 30.92
CA TYR A 620 -38.25 -19.56 29.81
C TYR A 620 -38.78 -21.01 29.92
N ASP A 621 -38.59 -21.69 31.06
CA ASP A 621 -39.07 -23.08 31.27
C ASP A 621 -40.53 -23.27 30.83
N ASN A 622 -41.42 -22.37 31.28
CA ASN A 622 -42.85 -22.43 30.93
C ASN A 622 -43.10 -22.42 29.42
N VAL A 623 -42.28 -21.69 28.66
CA VAL A 623 -42.41 -21.53 27.21
C VAL A 623 -41.86 -22.76 26.48
N VAL A 624 -40.66 -23.22 26.86
CA VAL A 624 -40.01 -24.35 26.21
C VAL A 624 -40.76 -25.66 26.47
N TYR A 625 -41.15 -25.93 27.72
CA TYR A 625 -41.94 -27.11 28.06
C TYR A 625 -43.34 -27.08 27.42
N ASN A 626 -43.95 -25.91 27.25
CA ASN A 626 -45.24 -25.82 26.56
C ASN A 626 -45.14 -26.21 25.07
N LEU A 627 -44.08 -25.80 24.38
CA LEU A 627 -43.92 -26.02 22.94
C LEU A 627 -43.37 -27.41 22.60
N ILE A 628 -42.41 -27.91 23.37
CA ILE A 628 -41.67 -29.15 23.03
C ILE A 628 -41.56 -30.16 24.19
N GLY A 629 -42.17 -29.89 25.36
CA GLY A 629 -42.05 -30.75 26.54
C GLY A 629 -42.60 -32.18 26.37
N ASN A 630 -43.53 -32.40 25.44
CA ASN A 630 -44.03 -33.74 25.09
C ASN A 630 -43.61 -34.16 23.65
N THR A 631 -42.35 -33.92 23.30
CA THR A 631 -41.76 -34.29 22.00
C THR A 631 -40.54 -35.18 22.18
N LEU A 632 -40.57 -36.36 21.58
CA LEU A 632 -39.46 -37.33 21.55
C LEU A 632 -38.67 -37.18 20.25
N ILE A 633 -37.34 -37.16 20.34
CA ILE A 633 -36.45 -37.22 19.17
C ILE A 633 -36.05 -38.68 18.91
N ALA A 634 -36.20 -39.13 17.67
CA ALA A 634 -35.81 -40.46 17.19
C ALA A 634 -34.72 -40.35 16.11
N ASP A 635 -33.98 -41.42 15.89
CA ASP A 635 -32.89 -41.46 14.91
C ASP A 635 -33.39 -41.44 13.45
N ASN A 636 -34.37 -42.27 13.11
CA ASN A 636 -34.93 -42.40 11.77
C ASN A 636 -36.44 -42.69 11.79
N ILE A 637 -37.08 -42.57 10.62
CA ILE A 637 -38.53 -42.74 10.47
C ILE A 637 -39.02 -44.16 10.77
N GLY A 638 -38.20 -45.18 10.50
CA GLY A 638 -38.54 -46.57 10.75
C GLY A 638 -38.70 -46.85 12.25
N ASN A 639 -37.71 -46.45 13.04
CA ASN A 639 -37.75 -46.58 14.50
C ASN A 639 -38.82 -45.67 15.10
N ALA A 640 -39.00 -44.44 14.59
CA ALA A 640 -40.07 -43.54 15.03
C ALA A 640 -41.47 -44.16 14.84
N ASN A 641 -41.69 -44.89 13.74
CA ASN A 641 -42.96 -45.56 13.47
C ASN A 641 -43.21 -46.74 14.42
N GLU A 642 -42.19 -47.53 14.73
CA GLU A 642 -42.30 -48.62 15.71
C GLU A 642 -42.59 -48.09 17.13
N ILE A 643 -41.97 -46.99 17.53
CA ILE A 643 -42.26 -46.31 18.80
C ILE A 643 -43.70 -45.78 18.81
N SER A 644 -44.16 -45.16 17.71
CA SER A 644 -45.54 -44.65 17.57
C SER A 644 -46.59 -45.75 17.68
N LYS A 645 -46.36 -46.93 17.07
CA LYS A 645 -47.28 -48.09 17.17
C LYS A 645 -47.38 -48.64 18.59
N LYS A 646 -46.26 -48.66 19.32
CA LYS A 646 -46.19 -49.19 20.69
C LYS A 646 -46.80 -48.22 21.72
N TYR A 647 -46.75 -46.93 21.42
CA TYR A 647 -47.35 -45.86 22.25
C TYR A 647 -48.28 -44.97 21.40
N PRO A 648 -49.47 -45.48 20.99
CA PRO A 648 -50.36 -44.77 20.08
C PRO A 648 -50.80 -43.41 20.66
N HIS A 649 -50.67 -42.35 19.88
CA HIS A 649 -51.17 -41.00 20.18
C HIS A 649 -50.63 -40.36 21.47
N ALA A 650 -49.58 -40.92 22.09
CA ALA A 650 -49.13 -40.51 23.42
C ALA A 650 -48.29 -39.21 23.42
N PHE A 651 -47.45 -39.01 22.40
CA PHE A 651 -46.56 -37.85 22.28
C PHE A 651 -46.13 -37.65 20.82
N ARG A 652 -45.59 -36.47 20.52
CA ARG A 652 -45.06 -36.17 19.19
C ARG A 652 -43.67 -36.79 19.04
N ILE A 653 -43.37 -37.36 17.88
CA ILE A 653 -42.04 -37.92 17.57
C ILE A 653 -41.45 -37.15 16.39
N VAL A 654 -40.18 -36.75 16.49
CA VAL A 654 -39.45 -36.07 15.41
C VAL A 654 -38.15 -36.81 15.14
N THR A 655 -37.84 -37.11 13.88
CA THR A 655 -36.58 -37.78 13.50
C THR A 655 -35.42 -36.78 13.40
N LEU A 656 -34.17 -37.26 13.41
CA LEU A 656 -32.99 -36.42 13.16
C LEU A 656 -33.04 -35.72 11.79
N ASP A 657 -33.65 -36.39 10.80
CA ASP A 657 -33.83 -35.86 9.44
C ASP A 657 -35.00 -34.86 9.32
N GLY A 658 -35.78 -34.65 10.39
CA GLY A 658 -36.86 -33.68 10.43
C GLY A 658 -38.23 -34.20 9.97
N ASP A 659 -38.45 -35.51 10.01
CA ASP A 659 -39.79 -36.09 9.83
C ASP A 659 -40.57 -36.00 11.15
N VAL A 660 -41.88 -35.71 11.06
CA VAL A 660 -42.74 -35.54 12.23
C VAL A 660 -43.87 -36.57 12.22
N ILE A 661 -44.04 -37.26 13.35
CA ILE A 661 -45.23 -38.05 13.68
C ILE A 661 -45.98 -37.30 14.77
N SER A 662 -47.16 -36.77 14.42
CA SER A 662 -48.01 -36.02 15.35
C SER A 662 -48.82 -36.96 16.25
N THR A 663 -49.31 -36.45 17.38
CA THR A 663 -50.21 -37.20 18.29
C THR A 663 -51.53 -37.59 17.63
N SER A 664 -51.95 -36.93 16.55
CA SER A 664 -53.11 -37.29 15.71
C SER A 664 -52.85 -38.47 14.78
N GLY A 665 -51.61 -38.97 14.68
CA GLY A 665 -51.20 -40.00 13.73
C GLY A 665 -50.86 -39.47 12.33
N SER A 666 -50.92 -38.15 12.10
CA SER A 666 -50.45 -37.56 10.83
C SER A 666 -48.92 -37.55 10.76
N MET A 667 -48.39 -37.92 9.60
CA MET A 667 -46.96 -37.93 9.30
C MET A 667 -46.62 -36.82 8.31
N THR A 668 -45.49 -36.13 8.52
CA THR A 668 -45.00 -35.09 7.64
C THR A 668 -43.51 -35.31 7.40
N GLY A 669 -43.09 -35.43 6.14
CA GLY A 669 -41.70 -35.68 5.74
C GLY A 669 -41.46 -35.24 4.30
N GLY A 670 -40.19 -34.98 3.93
CA GLY A 670 -39.79 -34.51 2.60
C GLY A 670 -38.38 -33.91 2.59
N SER A 671 -37.80 -33.70 1.40
CA SER A 671 -36.47 -33.09 1.25
C SER A 671 -36.54 -31.56 1.37
N ARG A 672 -35.81 -30.99 2.34
CA ARG A 672 -35.58 -29.52 2.38
C ARG A 672 -34.67 -29.13 1.20
N ARG A 673 -34.95 -27.99 0.56
CA ARG A 673 -34.04 -27.38 -0.41
C ARG A 673 -32.75 -26.95 0.32
N GLU A 674 -31.60 -27.44 -0.14
CA GLU A 674 -30.29 -26.93 0.30
C GLU A 674 -30.22 -25.43 -0.01
N GLY A 675 -30.34 -24.60 1.01
CA GLY A 675 -30.31 -23.13 0.86
C GLY A 675 -31.16 -22.34 1.85
N SER A 676 -32.20 -22.93 2.47
CA SER A 676 -32.88 -22.27 3.59
C SER A 676 -32.12 -22.58 4.88
N GLY A 677 -31.03 -21.85 5.13
CA GLY A 677 -30.29 -21.94 6.39
C GLY A 677 -31.25 -21.86 7.58
N GLY A 678 -31.17 -22.84 8.47
CA GLY A 678 -31.96 -22.88 9.69
C GLY A 678 -31.73 -21.63 10.55
N LEU A 679 -32.78 -21.16 11.22
CA LEU A 679 -32.71 -19.99 12.11
C LEU A 679 -31.72 -20.22 13.27
N LEU A 680 -31.54 -21.48 13.72
CA LEU A 680 -30.57 -21.84 14.76
C LEU A 680 -29.12 -21.93 14.23
N ALA A 681 -28.96 -22.33 12.97
CA ALA A 681 -27.64 -22.54 12.37
C ALA A 681 -26.85 -21.22 12.24
N ASN A 682 -27.53 -20.08 12.12
CA ASN A 682 -26.89 -18.77 12.00
C ASN A 682 -26.19 -18.35 13.32
N GLU A 683 -26.79 -18.62 14.48
CA GLU A 683 -26.21 -18.24 15.78
C GLU A 683 -24.92 -19.01 16.08
N ARG A 684 -24.95 -20.33 15.87
CA ARG A 684 -23.77 -21.18 16.03
C ARG A 684 -22.66 -20.76 15.07
N LYS A 685 -22.99 -20.50 13.79
CA LYS A 685 -22.00 -20.04 12.80
C LYS A 685 -21.36 -18.72 13.20
N ILE A 686 -22.09 -17.80 13.82
CA ILE A 686 -21.51 -16.56 14.38
C ILE A 686 -20.55 -16.91 15.52
N GLU A 687 -20.94 -17.77 16.46
CA GLU A 687 -20.08 -18.18 17.60
C GLU A 687 -18.81 -18.94 17.15
N GLU A 688 -18.92 -19.88 16.22
CA GLU A 688 -17.80 -20.65 15.65
C GLU A 688 -16.83 -19.76 14.87
N THR A 689 -17.38 -18.83 14.07
CA THR A 689 -16.57 -17.88 13.32
C THR A 689 -15.89 -16.90 14.27
N ALA A 690 -16.57 -16.42 15.31
CA ALA A 690 -15.99 -15.56 16.33
C ALA A 690 -14.85 -16.26 17.12
N ALA A 691 -15.03 -17.52 17.49
CA ALA A 691 -13.98 -18.32 18.12
C ALA A 691 -12.77 -18.52 17.18
N SER A 692 -13.03 -18.75 15.88
CA SER A 692 -11.99 -18.87 14.86
C SER A 692 -11.22 -17.56 14.64
N VAL A 693 -11.91 -16.41 14.65
CA VAL A 693 -11.28 -15.08 14.60
C VAL A 693 -10.38 -14.86 15.83
N ALA A 694 -10.86 -15.21 17.03
CA ALA A 694 -10.07 -15.08 18.25
C ALA A 694 -8.80 -15.94 18.24
N ALA A 695 -8.89 -17.18 17.74
CA ALA A 695 -7.74 -18.07 17.59
C ALA A 695 -6.71 -17.51 16.58
N ALA A 696 -7.17 -17.04 15.41
CA ALA A 696 -6.31 -16.47 14.39
C ALA A 696 -5.67 -15.13 14.83
N ARG A 697 -6.39 -14.28 15.57
CA ARG A 697 -5.82 -13.06 16.17
C ARG A 697 -4.70 -13.37 17.18
N LYS A 698 -4.85 -14.45 17.97
CA LYS A 698 -3.79 -14.91 18.89
C LYS A 698 -2.55 -15.45 18.15
N GLU A 699 -2.73 -16.02 16.98
CA GLU A 699 -1.64 -16.43 16.08
C GLU A 699 -0.90 -15.20 15.52
N ILE A 700 -1.63 -14.18 15.06
CA ILE A 700 -1.06 -12.89 14.62
C ILE A 700 -0.24 -12.24 15.74
N GLU A 701 -0.73 -12.24 16.98
CA GLU A 701 0.01 -11.67 18.12
C GLU A 701 1.35 -12.37 18.33
N LYS A 702 1.38 -13.72 18.27
CA LYS A 702 2.62 -14.51 18.34
C LYS A 702 3.59 -14.22 17.20
N LEU A 703 3.09 -14.18 15.96
CA LEU A 703 3.91 -13.91 14.77
C LEU A 703 4.47 -12.48 14.80
N THR A 704 3.69 -11.53 15.30
CA THR A 704 4.10 -10.12 15.45
C THR A 704 5.22 -9.99 16.50
N ALA A 705 5.09 -10.67 17.63
CA ALA A 705 6.15 -10.75 18.64
C ALA A 705 7.42 -11.42 18.10
N SER A 706 7.28 -12.50 17.33
CA SER A 706 8.41 -13.17 16.67
C SER A 706 9.12 -12.27 15.67
N ARG A 707 8.36 -11.50 14.87
CA ARG A 707 8.92 -10.53 13.92
C ARG A 707 9.67 -9.42 14.64
N ALA A 708 9.13 -8.88 15.73
CA ALA A 708 9.79 -7.86 16.53
C ALA A 708 11.11 -8.37 17.14
N ALA A 709 11.16 -9.63 17.60
CA ALA A 709 12.38 -10.24 18.11
C ALA A 709 13.45 -10.43 17.02
N LEU A 710 13.04 -10.82 15.80
CA LEU A 710 13.95 -10.96 14.65
C LEU A 710 14.50 -9.60 14.18
N GLU A 711 13.67 -8.56 14.15
CA GLU A 711 14.12 -7.19 13.84
C GLU A 711 15.14 -6.67 14.86
N GLU A 712 14.93 -6.94 16.15
CA GLU A 712 15.92 -6.58 17.18
C GLU A 712 17.22 -7.38 17.04
N LYS A 713 17.14 -8.67 16.70
CA LYS A 713 18.32 -9.50 16.42
C LYS A 713 19.09 -8.99 15.20
N LYS A 714 18.37 -8.60 14.14
CA LYS A 714 18.94 -7.98 12.93
C LYS A 714 19.65 -6.67 13.25
N ARG A 715 19.03 -5.80 14.06
CA ARG A 715 19.62 -4.53 14.51
C ARG A 715 20.92 -4.76 15.26
N LYS A 716 20.94 -5.69 16.23
CA LYS A 716 22.16 -6.03 16.99
C LYS A 716 23.27 -6.58 16.09
N SER A 717 22.96 -7.50 15.18
CA SER A 717 23.95 -8.05 14.25
C SER A 717 24.50 -6.99 13.29
N ALA A 718 23.69 -6.01 12.88
CA ALA A 718 24.14 -4.87 12.09
C ALA A 718 25.06 -3.93 12.88
N GLU A 719 24.74 -3.63 14.15
CA GLU A 719 25.60 -2.85 15.06
C GLU A 719 26.94 -3.56 15.29
N GLU A 720 26.93 -4.87 15.55
CA GLU A 720 28.14 -5.67 15.69
C GLU A 720 29.01 -5.67 14.42
N THR A 721 28.38 -5.69 13.23
CA THR A 721 29.10 -5.63 11.94
C THR A 721 29.80 -4.27 11.75
N GLU A 722 29.15 -3.18 12.15
CA GLU A 722 29.74 -1.83 12.06
C GLU A 722 30.89 -1.66 13.07
N THR A 723 30.71 -2.09 14.32
CA THR A 723 31.81 -2.07 15.32
C THR A 723 33.01 -2.90 14.88
N LEU A 724 32.77 -4.06 14.27
CA LEU A 724 33.83 -4.90 13.72
C LEU A 724 34.58 -4.16 12.59
N ARG A 725 33.85 -3.48 11.70
CA ARG A 725 34.42 -2.67 10.62
C ARG A 725 35.29 -1.52 11.13
N GLU A 726 34.82 -0.79 12.15
CA GLU A 726 35.59 0.28 12.80
C GLU A 726 36.88 -0.29 13.41
N SER A 727 36.81 -1.43 14.10
CA SER A 727 37.98 -2.08 14.71
C SER A 727 39.04 -2.48 13.68
N PHE A 728 38.64 -2.97 12.51
CA PHE A 728 39.56 -3.33 11.44
C PHE A 728 40.17 -2.10 10.75
N GLN A 729 39.41 -1.01 10.60
CA GLN A 729 39.97 0.25 10.12
C GLN A 729 41.02 0.82 11.08
N GLU A 730 40.75 0.80 12.39
CA GLU A 730 41.71 1.24 13.40
C GLU A 730 42.97 0.35 13.41
N ALA A 731 42.80 -0.97 13.29
CA ALA A 731 43.92 -1.91 13.18
C ALA A 731 44.79 -1.65 11.94
N ARG A 732 44.17 -1.41 10.76
CA ARG A 732 44.92 -1.07 9.53
C ARG A 732 45.68 0.25 9.65
N ALA A 733 45.09 1.26 10.31
CA ALA A 733 45.79 2.52 10.57
C ALA A 733 47.01 2.32 11.49
N LYS A 734 46.88 1.47 12.52
CA LYS A 734 48.01 1.09 13.40
C LYS A 734 49.10 0.31 12.65
N ILE A 735 48.72 -0.61 11.75
CA ILE A 735 49.67 -1.35 10.89
C ILE A 735 50.50 -0.37 10.06
N ALA A 736 49.87 0.60 9.38
CA ALA A 736 50.59 1.60 8.57
C ALA A 736 51.56 2.44 9.42
N ALA A 737 51.15 2.86 10.62
CA ALA A 737 52.02 3.61 11.53
C ALA A 737 53.20 2.77 12.05
N LEU A 738 52.97 1.48 12.34
CA LEU A 738 54.03 0.56 12.77
C LEU A 738 55.01 0.24 11.64
N ASP A 739 54.54 0.12 10.39
CA ASP A 739 55.38 -0.13 9.22
C ASP A 739 56.28 1.08 8.89
N GLU A 740 55.74 2.30 8.99
CA GLU A 740 56.52 3.54 8.87
C GLU A 740 57.59 3.62 9.97
N LYS A 741 57.20 3.31 11.22
CA LYS A 741 58.13 3.28 12.36
C LYS A 741 59.23 2.22 12.19
N LYS A 742 58.89 1.03 11.69
CA LYS A 742 59.83 -0.05 11.37
C LYS A 742 60.84 0.40 10.32
N THR A 743 60.37 1.01 9.24
CA THR A 743 61.22 1.53 8.16
C THR A 743 62.17 2.62 8.66
N SER A 744 61.67 3.54 9.49
CA SER A 744 62.48 4.60 10.12
C SER A 744 63.55 4.02 11.07
N LEU A 745 63.19 3.03 11.89
CA LEU A 745 64.14 2.37 12.80
C LEU A 745 65.20 1.58 12.03
N ALA A 746 64.82 0.88 10.96
CA ALA A 746 65.76 0.15 10.10
C ALA A 746 66.78 1.10 9.44
N ALA A 747 66.34 2.24 8.92
CA ALA A 747 67.23 3.26 8.34
C ALA A 747 68.21 3.83 9.38
N LYS A 748 67.75 4.12 10.61
CA LYS A 748 68.63 4.59 11.71
C LYS A 748 69.67 3.55 12.14
N ILE A 749 69.29 2.27 12.13
CA ILE A 749 70.21 1.15 12.40
C ILE A 749 71.29 1.10 11.32
N GLU A 750 70.91 1.16 10.04
CA GLU A 750 71.86 1.13 8.92
C GLU A 750 72.84 2.33 8.97
N GLU A 751 72.36 3.52 9.28
CA GLU A 751 73.21 4.72 9.44
C GLU A 751 74.21 4.55 10.60
N SER A 752 73.74 4.02 11.73
CA SER A 752 74.58 3.76 12.91
C SER A 752 75.62 2.67 12.64
N GLU A 753 75.28 1.64 11.86
CA GLU A 753 76.23 0.59 11.42
C GLU A 753 77.32 1.14 10.51
N LYS A 754 76.96 2.00 9.56
CA LYS A 754 77.93 2.70 8.71
C LYS A 754 78.87 3.58 9.54
N ARG A 755 78.31 4.36 10.48
CA ARG A 755 79.09 5.24 11.37
C ARG A 755 80.09 4.44 12.21
N LEU A 756 79.65 3.33 12.79
CA LEU A 756 80.50 2.44 13.59
C LEU A 756 81.64 1.84 12.74
N LYS A 757 81.34 1.39 11.51
CA LYS A 757 82.35 0.82 10.60
C LYS A 757 83.43 1.84 10.22
N THR A 758 83.06 3.10 10.03
CA THR A 758 84.01 4.20 9.76
C THR A 758 84.89 4.50 10.98
N GLN A 759 84.33 4.44 12.20
CA GLN A 759 85.10 4.61 13.43
C GLN A 759 86.08 3.46 13.66
N GLU A 760 85.66 2.22 13.39
CA GLU A 760 86.52 1.03 13.51
C GLU A 760 87.68 1.04 12.49
N SER A 761 87.45 1.50 11.26
CA SER A 761 88.52 1.65 10.27
C SER A 761 89.50 2.79 10.60
N ALA A 762 89.00 3.90 11.13
CA ALA A 762 89.84 5.01 11.60
C ALA A 762 90.75 4.56 12.77
N LEU A 763 90.21 3.74 13.69
CA LEU A 763 91.00 3.15 14.77
C LEU A 763 92.13 2.25 14.26
N ALA A 764 91.85 1.41 13.25
CA ALA A 764 92.88 0.52 12.67
C ALA A 764 94.08 1.30 12.12
N ILE A 765 93.83 2.40 11.39
CA ILE A 765 94.87 3.27 10.84
C ILE A 765 95.69 3.95 11.95
N LEU A 766 95.01 4.40 13.02
CA LEU A 766 95.69 5.04 14.16
C LEU A 766 96.56 4.05 14.96
N TYR A 767 96.13 2.80 15.10
CA TYR A 767 96.94 1.75 15.73
C TYR A 767 98.19 1.41 14.90
N GLU A 768 98.08 1.27 13.58
CA GLU A 768 99.22 1.04 12.69
C GLU A 768 100.23 2.20 12.75
N LYS A 769 99.72 3.44 12.79
CA LYS A 769 100.56 4.64 12.92
C LYS A 769 101.32 4.70 14.25
N ARG A 770 100.73 4.20 15.34
CA ARG A 770 101.40 4.08 16.64
C ARG A 770 102.56 3.08 16.60
N GLU A 771 102.37 1.95 15.93
CA GLU A 771 103.37 0.88 15.81
C GLU A 771 104.61 1.32 14.98
N GLY A 772 104.39 2.10 13.91
CA GLY A 772 105.48 2.71 13.13
C GLY A 772 106.31 3.75 13.91
N ILE A 773 105.73 4.41 14.90
CA ILE A 773 106.45 5.37 15.76
C ILE A 773 107.34 4.62 16.78
N ASP A 774 106.90 3.47 17.29
CA ASP A 774 107.69 2.66 18.24
C ASP A 774 108.93 2.03 17.60
N THR A 775 108.85 1.60 16.33
CA THR A 775 109.97 1.01 15.60
C THR A 775 111.09 2.02 15.30
N ALA A 776 110.74 3.24 14.89
CA ALA A 776 111.70 4.33 14.60
C ALA A 776 112.47 4.84 15.83
N PHE A 777 111.94 4.66 17.04
CA PHE A 777 112.59 5.02 18.30
C PHE A 777 113.75 4.07 18.66
N SER A 778 113.69 2.81 18.20
CA SER A 778 114.66 1.76 18.57
C SER A 778 115.96 1.80 17.75
N THR A 779 115.88 2.20 16.48
CA THR A 779 116.99 2.19 15.51
C THR A 779 117.99 3.34 15.67
N SER A 780 117.63 4.44 16.36
CA SER A 780 118.51 5.61 16.56
C SER A 780 119.60 5.42 17.63
N SER A 781 119.70 4.26 18.29
CA SER A 781 120.57 4.02 19.45
C SER A 781 121.91 3.29 19.16
N GLU A 782 122.15 2.76 17.95
CA GLU A 782 123.24 1.78 17.71
C GLU A 782 124.39 2.25 16.77
N GLY A 783 124.37 3.49 16.27
CA GLY A 783 125.27 3.93 15.17
C GLY A 783 126.60 4.58 15.54
N GLU A 784 127.02 4.60 16.81
CA GLU A 784 128.02 5.56 17.32
C GLU A 784 129.51 5.24 17.03
N GLU A 785 129.88 4.02 16.60
CA GLU A 785 131.26 3.53 16.85
C GLU A 785 132.24 3.41 15.66
N LYS A 786 131.82 3.54 14.38
CA LYS A 786 132.58 2.84 13.32
C LYS A 786 133.38 3.60 12.26
N PHE A 787 133.32 4.92 12.08
CA PHE A 787 133.84 5.51 10.82
C PHE A 787 134.69 6.80 10.91
N ALA A 788 135.50 6.96 11.95
CA ALA A 788 136.41 8.10 12.13
C ALA A 788 137.77 8.02 11.38
N ARG A 789 138.02 7.09 10.43
CA ARG A 789 139.41 6.73 10.07
C ARG A 789 140.05 7.15 8.74
N MET A 790 139.38 7.48 7.63
CA MET A 790 140.14 7.53 6.34
C MET A 790 139.63 8.57 5.33
N LYS A 791 139.85 9.86 5.64
CA LYS A 791 139.54 11.05 4.81
C LYS A 791 140.84 11.79 4.43
N SER A 792 141.47 11.49 3.30
CA SER A 792 142.63 12.31 2.88
C SER A 792 142.89 12.52 1.39
N ASP A 793 142.23 11.86 0.44
CA ASP A 793 142.47 12.09 -1.00
C ASP A 793 141.12 11.85 -1.71
N ALA A 794 140.47 12.73 -2.48
CA ALA A 794 140.99 13.70 -3.43
C ALA A 794 139.85 14.60 -3.97
N GLN A 795 140.01 15.91 -3.80
CA GLN A 795 139.04 16.99 -4.09
C GLN A 795 139.14 17.54 -5.54
N GLY A 796 139.25 16.69 -6.57
CA GLY A 796 139.61 17.15 -7.93
C GLY A 796 138.53 17.14 -9.01
N GLU A 797 137.47 16.34 -8.87
CA GLU A 797 136.65 15.90 -10.02
C GLU A 797 135.18 16.39 -9.99
N SER A 798 134.84 17.26 -9.03
CA SER A 798 133.45 17.65 -8.69
C SER A 798 132.76 18.55 -9.72
N ASP A 799 133.50 19.28 -10.55
CA ASP A 799 132.89 20.39 -11.29
C ASP A 799 132.34 20.02 -12.68
N ARG A 800 132.64 18.82 -13.21
CA ARG A 800 132.12 18.38 -14.53
C ARG A 800 130.77 17.66 -14.50
N ARG A 801 130.30 17.21 -13.34
CA ARG A 801 129.12 16.31 -13.21
C ARG A 801 127.77 17.04 -12.96
N LYS A 802 127.78 18.35 -12.74
CA LYS A 802 126.59 19.14 -12.37
C LYS A 802 125.58 19.37 -13.52
N GLU A 803 126.03 19.41 -14.78
CA GLU A 803 125.15 19.71 -15.92
C GLU A 803 124.28 18.52 -16.37
N GLU A 804 124.77 17.29 -16.24
CA GLU A 804 123.99 16.09 -16.59
C GLU A 804 122.84 15.81 -15.60
N TYR A 805 122.99 16.23 -14.34
CA TYR A 805 121.96 16.08 -13.29
C TYR A 805 120.68 16.89 -13.57
N GLU A 806 120.83 18.16 -13.95
CA GLU A 806 119.67 19.04 -14.21
C GLU A 806 118.82 18.57 -15.40
N LYS A 807 119.45 17.95 -16.41
CA LYS A 807 118.72 17.42 -17.57
C LYS A 807 117.83 16.23 -17.21
N LEU A 808 118.33 15.27 -16.43
CA LEU A 808 117.53 14.13 -15.96
C LEU A 808 116.36 14.55 -15.06
N LYS A 809 116.54 15.60 -14.25
CA LYS A 809 115.52 16.12 -13.35
C LYS A 809 114.32 16.75 -14.08
N SER A 810 114.55 17.44 -15.19
CA SER A 810 113.48 18.01 -16.01
C SER A 810 112.62 16.91 -16.68
N GLU A 811 113.26 15.88 -17.23
CA GLU A 811 112.57 14.75 -17.89
C GLU A 811 111.73 13.90 -16.91
N LEU A 812 112.12 13.87 -15.63
CA LEU A 812 111.35 13.26 -14.53
C LEU A 812 110.09 14.09 -14.19
N GLY A 813 110.18 15.43 -14.25
CA GLY A 813 109.07 16.34 -13.97
C GLY A 813 107.92 16.21 -14.97
N GLU A 814 108.23 16.12 -16.27
CA GLU A 814 107.23 15.95 -17.33
C GLU A 814 106.46 14.63 -17.19
N ARG A 815 107.16 13.53 -16.91
CA ARG A 815 106.54 12.20 -16.71
C ARG A 815 105.65 12.15 -15.47
N ASN A 816 106.07 12.79 -14.37
CA ASN A 816 105.24 12.92 -13.18
C ASN A 816 103.95 13.71 -13.45
N MET A 817 104.03 14.81 -14.20
CA MET A 817 102.87 15.61 -14.57
C MET A 817 101.90 14.80 -15.44
N ARG A 818 102.41 14.03 -16.41
CA ARG A 818 101.61 13.14 -17.25
C ARG A 818 100.91 12.04 -16.45
N ARG A 819 101.61 11.41 -15.49
CA ARG A 819 101.03 10.39 -14.61
C ARG A 819 99.90 10.94 -13.74
N ASN A 820 100.05 12.15 -13.19
CA ASN A 820 99.01 12.79 -12.38
C ASN A 820 97.74 13.09 -13.18
N VAL A 821 97.87 13.51 -14.44
CA VAL A 821 96.71 13.71 -15.34
C VAL A 821 95.98 12.39 -15.59
N LEU A 822 96.70 11.29 -15.82
CA LEU A 822 96.10 9.95 -15.98
C LEU A 822 95.38 9.49 -14.70
N GLN A 823 95.92 9.78 -13.51
CA GLN A 823 95.23 9.47 -12.24
C GLN A 823 93.89 10.20 -12.08
N VAL A 824 93.80 11.45 -12.53
CA VAL A 824 92.53 12.21 -12.55
C VAL A 824 91.53 11.59 -13.53
N TYR A 825 91.97 11.18 -14.73
CA TYR A 825 91.10 10.49 -15.68
C TYR A 825 90.60 9.14 -15.16
N ILE A 826 91.46 8.36 -14.49
CA ILE A 826 91.05 7.11 -13.84
C ILE A 826 89.96 7.36 -12.80
N ALA A 827 90.07 8.41 -11.99
CA ALA A 827 89.04 8.77 -11.02
C ALA A 827 87.71 9.17 -11.69
N GLN A 828 87.76 9.93 -12.78
CA GLN A 828 86.57 10.30 -13.55
C GLN A 828 85.88 9.08 -14.20
N TYR A 829 86.65 8.17 -14.79
CA TYR A 829 86.09 6.96 -15.39
C TYR A 829 85.53 5.99 -14.33
N ARG A 830 86.13 5.92 -13.13
CA ARG A 830 85.58 5.14 -12.01
C ARG A 830 84.20 5.64 -11.58
N ALA A 831 84.04 6.97 -11.44
CA ALA A 831 82.74 7.56 -11.12
C ALA A 831 81.69 7.29 -12.21
N ALA A 832 82.08 7.33 -13.49
CA ALA A 832 81.19 7.00 -14.60
C ALA A 832 80.79 5.50 -14.62
N ALA A 833 81.73 4.60 -14.34
CA ALA A 833 81.45 3.16 -14.25
C ALA A 833 80.51 2.83 -13.09
N GLU A 834 80.70 3.47 -11.94
CA GLU A 834 79.85 3.27 -10.75
C GLU A 834 78.42 3.78 -10.97
N ASN A 835 78.26 4.96 -11.57
CA ASN A 835 76.95 5.50 -11.95
C ASN A 835 76.21 4.61 -12.96
N GLY A 836 76.93 4.08 -13.96
CA GLY A 836 76.37 3.12 -14.92
C GLY A 836 75.87 1.83 -14.25
N ARG A 837 76.63 1.29 -13.29
CA ARG A 837 76.23 0.09 -12.52
C ARG A 837 75.04 0.36 -11.60
N GLU A 838 75.01 1.51 -10.93
CA GLU A 838 73.89 1.89 -10.04
C GLU A 838 72.59 2.08 -10.84
N THR A 839 72.69 2.71 -12.01
CA THR A 839 71.56 2.87 -12.94
C THR A 839 71.04 1.53 -13.43
N ALA A 840 71.92 0.60 -13.82
CA ALA A 840 71.54 -0.75 -14.21
C ALA A 840 70.87 -1.52 -13.05
N ALA A 841 71.40 -1.42 -11.83
CA ALA A 841 70.84 -2.08 -10.65
C ALA A 841 69.47 -1.53 -10.22
N ARG A 842 69.21 -0.23 -10.45
CA ARG A 842 67.88 0.37 -10.24
C ARG A 842 66.88 -0.15 -11.26
N LEU A 843 67.25 -0.16 -12.54
CA LEU A 843 66.40 -0.64 -13.63
C LEU A 843 66.12 -2.15 -13.54
N MET A 844 67.07 -2.95 -13.03
CA MET A 844 66.84 -4.38 -12.75
C MET A 844 65.77 -4.61 -11.68
N ARG A 845 65.73 -3.77 -10.63
CA ARG A 845 64.65 -3.85 -9.61
C ARG A 845 63.29 -3.47 -10.19
N GLU A 846 63.23 -2.40 -10.99
CA GLU A 846 62.00 -1.99 -11.69
C GLU A 846 61.50 -3.10 -12.65
N LYS A 847 62.43 -3.79 -13.31
CA LYS A 847 62.15 -4.96 -14.15
C LYS A 847 61.52 -6.11 -13.35
N GLU A 848 62.12 -6.50 -12.22
CA GLU A 848 61.61 -7.59 -11.37
C GLU A 848 60.21 -7.29 -10.81
N GLU A 849 59.96 -6.05 -10.36
CA GLU A 849 58.64 -5.63 -9.88
C GLU A 849 57.57 -5.70 -10.97
N LEU A 850 57.92 -5.30 -12.19
CA LEU A 850 57.00 -5.34 -13.33
C LEU A 850 56.75 -6.77 -13.82
N GLU A 851 57.76 -7.64 -13.80
CA GLU A 851 57.62 -9.07 -14.07
C GLU A 851 56.67 -9.75 -13.07
N HIS A 852 56.77 -9.41 -11.78
CA HIS A 852 55.86 -9.91 -10.75
C HIS A 852 54.40 -9.47 -10.99
N LYS A 853 54.17 -8.18 -11.29
CA LYS A 853 52.82 -7.67 -11.62
C LYS A 853 52.21 -8.34 -12.85
N ILE A 854 53.01 -8.62 -13.87
CA ILE A 854 52.55 -9.34 -15.08
C ILE A 854 52.18 -10.78 -14.74
N ALA A 855 52.97 -11.46 -13.89
CA ALA A 855 52.67 -12.82 -13.44
C ALA A 855 51.35 -12.89 -12.65
N GLU A 856 51.14 -11.96 -11.72
CA GLU A 856 49.91 -11.85 -10.93
C GLU A 856 48.69 -11.58 -11.83
N THR A 857 48.82 -10.65 -12.79
CA THR A 857 47.75 -10.36 -13.76
C THR A 857 47.42 -11.57 -14.63
N ARG A 858 48.42 -12.37 -15.03
CA ARG A 858 48.21 -13.62 -15.78
C ARG A 858 47.51 -14.70 -14.96
N GLU A 859 47.76 -14.76 -13.66
CA GLU A 859 47.05 -15.68 -12.77
C GLU A 859 45.60 -15.27 -12.59
N ASN A 860 45.33 -13.97 -12.40
CA ASN A 860 43.98 -13.43 -12.33
C ASN A 860 43.18 -13.71 -13.60
N ILE A 861 43.76 -13.54 -14.78
CA ILE A 861 43.11 -13.88 -16.06
C ILE A 861 42.76 -15.37 -16.14
N ARG A 862 43.65 -16.27 -15.67
CA ARG A 862 43.36 -17.72 -15.63
C ARG A 862 42.20 -18.04 -14.69
N ASN A 863 42.14 -17.40 -13.52
CA ASN A 863 41.03 -17.57 -12.59
C ASN A 863 39.71 -17.04 -13.15
N ILE A 864 39.75 -15.89 -13.85
CA ILE A 864 38.61 -15.34 -14.56
C ILE A 864 38.14 -16.28 -15.67
N ALA A 865 39.05 -16.89 -16.43
CA ALA A 865 38.71 -17.85 -17.47
C ALA A 865 38.00 -19.09 -16.92
N ALA A 866 38.48 -19.66 -15.80
CA ALA A 866 37.81 -20.76 -15.12
C ALA A 866 36.41 -20.35 -14.60
N THR A 867 36.28 -19.13 -14.09
CA THR A 867 34.99 -18.59 -13.63
C THR A 867 34.01 -18.41 -14.80
N ILE A 868 34.50 -17.99 -15.97
CA ILE A 868 33.69 -17.89 -17.19
C ILE A 868 33.20 -19.27 -17.63
N GLU A 869 34.06 -20.29 -17.60
CA GLU A 869 33.71 -21.67 -17.96
C GLU A 869 32.62 -22.24 -17.03
N ASP A 870 32.76 -22.06 -15.71
CA ASP A 870 31.74 -22.44 -14.74
C ASP A 870 30.41 -21.71 -14.98
N LEU A 871 30.45 -20.41 -15.27
CA LEU A 871 29.26 -19.63 -15.56
C LEU A 871 28.62 -20.03 -16.91
N GLU A 872 29.41 -20.44 -17.90
CA GLU A 872 28.91 -20.96 -19.17
C GLU A 872 28.20 -22.31 -18.99
N ASP A 873 28.74 -23.23 -18.19
CA ASP A 873 28.09 -24.50 -17.82
C ASP A 873 26.81 -24.28 -16.99
N MET A 874 26.81 -23.32 -16.06
CA MET A 874 25.60 -22.91 -15.33
C MET A 874 24.54 -22.32 -16.26
N ALA A 875 24.93 -21.51 -17.25
CA ALA A 875 24.00 -20.95 -18.23
C ALA A 875 23.40 -22.04 -19.13
N GLU A 876 24.16 -23.07 -19.50
CA GLU A 876 23.69 -24.19 -20.30
C GLU A 876 22.74 -25.10 -19.51
N LYS A 877 23.03 -25.36 -18.24
CA LYS A 877 22.12 -26.10 -17.33
C LYS A 877 20.85 -25.33 -16.98
N ALA A 878 20.93 -24.01 -16.91
CA ALA A 878 19.78 -23.13 -16.69
C ALA A 878 18.99 -22.86 -17.98
N ALA A 879 19.56 -23.16 -19.15
CA ALA A 879 18.90 -22.98 -20.43
C ALA A 879 17.65 -23.86 -20.54
N LEU A 880 16.69 -23.35 -21.31
CA LEU A 880 15.39 -23.98 -21.49
C LEU A 880 15.49 -25.33 -22.21
N SER A 881 14.91 -26.38 -21.63
CA SER A 881 14.76 -27.64 -22.35
C SER A 881 13.70 -27.46 -23.45
N PRO A 882 13.96 -27.95 -24.68
CA PRO A 882 12.98 -27.91 -25.77
C PRO A 882 11.65 -28.56 -25.41
N GLU A 883 11.66 -29.54 -24.51
CA GLU A 883 10.45 -30.24 -24.05
C GLU A 883 9.50 -29.30 -23.29
N GLN A 884 10.02 -28.41 -22.43
CA GLN A 884 9.17 -27.49 -21.64
C GLN A 884 8.44 -26.47 -22.53
N ARG A 885 9.07 -26.01 -23.62
CA ARG A 885 8.41 -25.16 -24.62
C ARG A 885 7.35 -25.91 -25.41
N ALA A 886 7.62 -27.15 -25.81
CA ALA A 886 6.65 -27.99 -26.50
C ALA A 886 5.43 -28.29 -25.61
N GLU A 887 5.63 -28.52 -24.32
CA GLU A 887 4.58 -28.79 -23.34
C GLU A 887 3.67 -27.58 -23.10
N LEU A 888 4.23 -26.37 -22.99
CA LEU A 888 3.46 -25.13 -22.91
C LEU A 888 2.62 -24.89 -24.17
N THR A 889 3.15 -25.24 -25.35
CA THR A 889 2.43 -25.10 -26.63
C THR A 889 1.26 -26.09 -26.68
N ALA A 890 1.49 -27.35 -26.28
CA ALA A 890 0.43 -28.36 -26.20
C ALA A 890 -0.67 -28.01 -25.18
N LEU A 891 -0.34 -27.36 -24.06
CA LEU A 891 -1.32 -26.87 -23.09
C LEU A 891 -2.17 -25.71 -23.66
N ARG A 892 -1.56 -24.83 -24.46
CA ARG A 892 -2.29 -23.74 -25.15
C ARG A 892 -3.27 -24.29 -26.19
N ASP A 893 -2.88 -25.31 -26.95
CA ASP A 893 -3.77 -25.95 -27.92
C ASP A 893 -4.98 -26.62 -27.24
N LYS A 894 -4.75 -27.32 -26.11
CA LYS A 894 -5.83 -27.92 -25.30
C LYS A 894 -6.79 -26.87 -24.72
N LYS A 895 -6.28 -25.68 -24.37
CA LYS A 895 -7.11 -24.56 -23.89
C LYS A 895 -8.00 -24.04 -25.02
N GLU A 896 -7.46 -23.92 -26.24
CA GLU A 896 -8.23 -23.47 -27.39
C GLU A 896 -9.34 -24.47 -27.76
N GLU A 897 -9.07 -25.77 -27.65
CA GLU A 897 -10.06 -26.82 -27.85
C GLU A 897 -11.19 -26.75 -26.82
N ALA A 898 -10.86 -26.59 -25.53
CA ALA A 898 -11.85 -26.44 -24.46
C ALA A 898 -12.69 -25.15 -24.58
N LEU A 899 -12.11 -24.05 -25.09
CA LEU A 899 -12.86 -22.83 -25.39
C LEU A 899 -13.89 -23.05 -26.51
N ARG A 900 -13.51 -23.75 -27.58
CA ARG A 900 -14.44 -24.08 -28.69
C ARG A 900 -15.57 -25.01 -28.22
N GLU A 901 -15.28 -25.93 -27.32
CA GLU A 901 -16.28 -26.80 -26.68
C GLU A 901 -17.27 -25.97 -25.85
N LYS A 902 -16.78 -25.06 -25.00
CA LYS A 902 -17.60 -24.13 -24.22
C LYS A 902 -18.52 -23.28 -25.08
N ASP A 903 -18.02 -22.74 -26.20
CA ASP A 903 -18.83 -21.91 -27.10
C ASP A 903 -19.97 -22.70 -27.75
N ARG A 904 -19.73 -23.97 -28.11
CA ARG A 904 -20.78 -24.87 -28.62
C ARG A 904 -21.86 -25.15 -27.56
N LEU A 905 -21.44 -25.50 -26.34
CA LEU A 905 -22.36 -25.79 -25.23
C LEU A 905 -23.24 -24.58 -24.88
N ASN A 906 -22.68 -23.37 -24.92
CA ASN A 906 -23.46 -22.14 -24.73
C ASN A 906 -24.51 -21.92 -25.83
N ALA A 907 -24.17 -22.16 -27.09
CA ALA A 907 -25.10 -22.04 -28.20
C ALA A 907 -26.26 -23.08 -28.11
N ASP A 908 -25.94 -24.30 -27.67
CA ASP A 908 -26.94 -25.36 -27.46
C ASP A 908 -27.89 -25.04 -26.29
N LEU A 909 -27.36 -24.48 -25.18
CA LEU A 909 -28.19 -23.99 -24.06
C LEU A 909 -29.15 -22.87 -24.49
N GLU A 910 -28.69 -21.91 -25.29
CA GLU A 910 -29.53 -20.82 -25.79
C GLU A 910 -30.67 -21.35 -26.68
N ASN A 911 -30.38 -22.34 -27.52
CA ASN A 911 -31.37 -23.02 -28.36
C ASN A 911 -32.41 -23.78 -27.49
N ILE A 912 -31.97 -24.48 -26.45
CA ILE A 912 -32.87 -25.19 -25.52
C ILE A 912 -33.78 -24.20 -24.78
N LEU A 913 -33.24 -23.09 -24.28
CA LEU A 913 -34.02 -22.05 -23.58
C LEU A 913 -35.08 -21.43 -24.50
N SER A 914 -34.75 -21.18 -25.77
CA SER A 914 -35.70 -20.66 -26.76
C SER A 914 -36.88 -21.62 -27.02
N LYS A 915 -36.61 -22.94 -27.07
CA LYS A 915 -37.63 -23.97 -27.26
C LYS A 915 -38.49 -24.18 -26.01
N ASN A 916 -37.90 -24.12 -24.81
CA ASN A 916 -38.68 -24.17 -23.57
C ASN A 916 -39.62 -22.96 -23.43
N ARG A 917 -39.20 -21.77 -23.86
CA ARG A 917 -40.07 -20.59 -23.88
C ARG A 917 -41.29 -20.80 -24.79
N SER A 918 -41.09 -21.28 -26.02
CA SER A 918 -42.20 -21.50 -26.96
C SER A 918 -43.16 -22.62 -26.50
N LEU A 919 -42.66 -23.66 -25.83
CA LEU A 919 -43.50 -24.69 -25.22
C LEU A 919 -44.31 -24.16 -24.04
N SER A 920 -43.73 -23.27 -23.22
CA SER A 920 -44.42 -22.61 -22.12
C SER A 920 -45.56 -21.72 -22.62
N GLU A 921 -45.34 -20.92 -23.67
CA GLU A 921 -46.37 -20.11 -24.32
C GLU A 921 -47.51 -20.99 -24.87
N ARG A 922 -47.16 -22.13 -25.48
CA ARG A 922 -48.14 -23.10 -25.98
C ARG A 922 -48.92 -23.78 -24.83
N ALA A 923 -48.28 -24.05 -23.70
CA ALA A 923 -48.93 -24.64 -22.54
C ALA A 923 -49.93 -23.66 -21.90
N GLU A 924 -49.60 -22.37 -21.84
CA GLU A 924 -50.49 -21.32 -21.37
C GLU A 924 -51.73 -21.18 -22.28
N ALA A 925 -51.53 -21.19 -23.60
CA ALA A 925 -52.62 -21.16 -24.57
C ALA A 925 -53.56 -22.38 -24.46
N LEU A 926 -53.00 -23.59 -24.29
CA LEU A 926 -53.78 -24.82 -24.09
C LEU A 926 -54.52 -24.82 -22.75
N SER A 927 -53.91 -24.28 -21.68
CA SER A 927 -54.55 -24.12 -20.38
C SER A 927 -55.74 -23.17 -20.45
N GLU A 928 -55.60 -22.06 -21.17
CA GLU A 928 -56.70 -21.11 -21.39
C GLU A 928 -57.83 -21.74 -22.23
N GLN A 929 -57.49 -22.52 -23.26
CA GLN A 929 -58.48 -23.29 -24.03
C GLN A 929 -59.20 -24.35 -23.19
N ARG A 930 -58.47 -25.10 -22.36
CA ARG A 930 -59.04 -26.10 -21.45
C ARG A 930 -60.02 -25.44 -20.48
N HIS A 931 -59.59 -24.34 -19.86
CA HIS A 931 -60.39 -23.60 -18.91
C HIS A 931 -61.68 -23.06 -19.55
N ARG A 932 -61.59 -22.52 -20.78
CA ARG A 932 -62.79 -22.10 -21.55
C ARG A 932 -63.79 -23.24 -21.74
N GLN A 933 -63.33 -24.44 -22.09
CA GLN A 933 -64.21 -25.60 -22.32
C GLN A 933 -64.75 -26.19 -21.01
N GLU A 934 -63.96 -26.22 -19.93
CA GLU A 934 -64.40 -26.60 -18.57
C GLU A 934 -65.47 -25.64 -18.03
N ILE A 935 -65.32 -24.33 -18.30
CA ILE A 935 -66.34 -23.32 -17.99
C ILE A 935 -67.61 -23.60 -18.79
N GLU A 936 -67.53 -23.86 -20.10
CA GLU A 936 -68.74 -24.15 -20.90
C GLU A 936 -69.44 -25.45 -20.47
N LEU A 937 -68.70 -26.48 -20.05
CA LEU A 937 -69.28 -27.69 -19.48
C LEU A 937 -70.01 -27.40 -18.16
N THR A 938 -69.35 -26.70 -17.24
CA THR A 938 -69.92 -26.27 -15.95
C THR A 938 -71.11 -25.34 -16.14
N LYS A 939 -71.10 -24.52 -17.20
CA LYS A 939 -72.18 -23.62 -17.56
C LYS A 939 -73.41 -24.37 -18.07
N ILE A 940 -73.26 -25.45 -18.84
CA ILE A 940 -74.39 -26.30 -19.22
C ILE A 940 -75.02 -26.94 -17.97
N ASP A 941 -74.18 -27.49 -17.08
CA ASP A 941 -74.64 -28.15 -15.84
C ASP A 941 -75.34 -27.17 -14.90
N SER A 942 -74.72 -26.02 -14.66
CA SER A 942 -75.29 -24.97 -13.81
C SER A 942 -76.48 -24.27 -14.47
N GLU A 943 -76.54 -24.09 -15.80
CA GLU A 943 -77.73 -23.52 -16.46
C GLU A 943 -78.94 -24.44 -16.31
N LEU A 944 -78.76 -25.76 -16.40
CA LEU A 944 -79.82 -26.75 -16.18
C LEU A 944 -80.26 -26.83 -14.73
N GLU A 945 -79.32 -26.95 -13.80
CA GLU A 945 -79.60 -26.97 -12.36
C GLU A 945 -80.24 -25.66 -11.90
N ASN A 946 -79.76 -24.50 -12.38
CA ASN A 946 -80.35 -23.20 -12.04
C ASN A 946 -81.74 -23.01 -12.64
N LEU A 947 -81.99 -23.47 -13.88
CA LEU A 947 -83.35 -23.40 -14.45
C LEU A 947 -84.31 -24.32 -13.70
N GLN A 948 -83.87 -25.52 -13.31
CA GLN A 948 -84.65 -26.45 -12.51
C GLN A 948 -84.97 -25.89 -11.12
N ALA A 949 -83.95 -25.49 -10.36
CA ALA A 949 -84.12 -24.92 -9.02
C ALA A 949 -84.97 -23.63 -9.05
N ARG A 950 -84.78 -22.78 -10.06
CA ARG A 950 -85.55 -21.53 -10.20
C ARG A 950 -87.03 -21.78 -10.50
N ILE A 951 -87.35 -22.76 -11.35
CA ILE A 951 -88.74 -23.10 -11.64
C ILE A 951 -89.42 -23.71 -10.40
N GLU A 952 -88.71 -24.53 -9.64
CA GLU A 952 -89.19 -25.11 -8.38
C GLU A 952 -89.35 -24.05 -7.26
N GLU A 953 -88.42 -23.09 -7.11
CA GLU A 953 -88.45 -22.08 -6.05
C GLU A 953 -89.34 -20.87 -6.37
N GLU A 954 -89.21 -20.26 -7.55
CA GLU A 954 -89.88 -19.00 -7.90
C GLU A 954 -91.33 -19.23 -8.38
N TYR A 955 -91.61 -20.40 -8.95
CA TYR A 955 -92.91 -20.73 -9.53
C TYR A 955 -93.63 -21.94 -8.90
N GLN A 956 -92.94 -22.72 -8.06
CA GLN A 956 -93.47 -23.92 -7.39
C GLN A 956 -93.97 -25.03 -8.33
N GLU A 957 -93.29 -25.22 -9.47
CA GLU A 957 -93.61 -26.24 -10.48
C GLU A 957 -92.46 -27.27 -10.62
N THR A 958 -92.75 -28.51 -10.98
CA THR A 958 -91.75 -29.57 -11.27
C THR A 958 -91.74 -29.92 -12.76
N TYR A 959 -90.71 -30.63 -13.27
CA TYR A 959 -90.63 -30.96 -14.72
C TYR A 959 -91.91 -31.64 -15.26
N GLU A 960 -92.54 -32.52 -14.48
CA GLU A 960 -93.78 -33.20 -14.85
C GLU A 960 -95.00 -32.25 -14.89
N THR A 961 -95.06 -31.22 -14.03
CA THR A 961 -96.15 -30.21 -14.06
C THR A 961 -95.91 -29.11 -15.08
N CYS A 962 -94.65 -28.77 -15.38
CA CYS A 962 -94.25 -27.87 -16.45
C CYS A 962 -94.69 -28.34 -17.85
N LEU A 963 -94.84 -29.66 -18.06
CA LEU A 963 -95.34 -30.22 -19.33
C LEU A 963 -96.77 -29.73 -19.68
N ALA A 964 -97.57 -29.28 -18.70
CA ALA A 964 -98.89 -28.70 -18.96
C ALA A 964 -98.83 -27.32 -19.65
N TYR A 965 -97.70 -26.62 -19.54
CA TYR A 965 -97.42 -25.33 -20.17
C TYR A 965 -96.69 -25.48 -21.52
N LYS A 966 -96.50 -26.72 -21.98
CA LYS A 966 -95.71 -27.05 -23.18
C LYS A 966 -96.40 -26.54 -24.45
N ASP A 967 -95.69 -25.69 -25.18
CA ASP A 967 -96.08 -25.24 -26.52
C ASP A 967 -95.32 -26.07 -27.58
N GLU A 968 -96.05 -26.80 -28.43
CA GLU A 968 -95.47 -27.64 -29.49
C GLU A 968 -94.81 -26.82 -30.63
N ASN A 969 -95.14 -25.52 -30.74
CA ASN A 969 -94.54 -24.60 -31.73
C ASN A 969 -93.48 -23.68 -31.14
N PHE A 970 -93.00 -23.94 -29.92
CA PHE A 970 -91.96 -23.15 -29.28
C PHE A 970 -90.66 -23.16 -30.09
N ASP A 971 -90.24 -22.01 -30.63
CA ASP A 971 -88.95 -21.87 -31.29
C ASP A 971 -87.84 -21.66 -30.25
N PRO A 972 -86.91 -22.62 -30.05
CA PRO A 972 -85.82 -22.48 -29.09
C PRO A 972 -84.85 -21.34 -29.44
N LYS A 973 -84.75 -20.99 -30.73
CA LYS A 973 -83.89 -19.89 -31.20
C LYS A 973 -84.48 -18.52 -30.87
N GLU A 974 -85.79 -18.39 -30.72
CA GLU A 974 -86.44 -17.16 -30.25
C GLU A 974 -86.78 -17.18 -28.75
N GLY A 975 -86.88 -18.36 -28.14
CA GLY A 975 -87.21 -18.56 -26.73
C GLY A 975 -86.17 -18.01 -25.74
N GLN A 976 -84.87 -18.33 -25.91
CA GLN A 976 -83.82 -17.77 -25.06
C GLN A 976 -83.63 -16.26 -25.27
N PRO A 977 -83.67 -15.70 -26.50
CA PRO A 977 -83.68 -14.25 -26.72
C PRO A 977 -84.90 -13.54 -26.14
N LEU A 978 -86.07 -14.18 -26.13
CA LEU A 978 -87.28 -13.61 -25.53
C LEU A 978 -87.22 -13.64 -24.01
N VAL A 979 -86.81 -14.77 -23.39
CA VAL A 979 -86.54 -14.86 -21.94
C VAL A 979 -85.43 -13.89 -21.56
N ASN A 980 -84.36 -13.77 -22.35
CA ASN A 980 -83.30 -12.82 -22.11
C ASN A 980 -83.74 -11.39 -22.41
N ARG A 981 -84.66 -11.12 -23.34
CA ARG A 981 -85.20 -9.77 -23.57
C ARG A 981 -86.08 -9.39 -22.39
N LEU A 982 -86.93 -10.27 -21.88
CA LEU A 982 -87.79 -10.03 -20.72
C LEU A 982 -87.00 -9.99 -19.41
N LYS A 983 -86.04 -10.90 -19.16
CA LYS A 983 -85.06 -10.80 -18.07
C LYS A 983 -84.13 -9.63 -18.23
N ARG A 984 -83.73 -9.24 -19.44
CA ARG A 984 -82.96 -8.00 -19.63
C ARG A 984 -83.86 -6.82 -19.41
N GLU A 985 -85.13 -6.84 -19.76
CA GLU A 985 -86.03 -5.75 -19.46
C GLU A 985 -86.30 -5.69 -17.95
N ILE A 986 -86.35 -6.80 -17.21
CA ILE A 986 -86.54 -6.86 -15.73
C ILE A 986 -85.22 -6.63 -14.95
N SER A 987 -84.11 -7.22 -15.38
CA SER A 987 -82.77 -7.04 -14.77
C SER A 987 -82.03 -5.82 -15.30
N SER A 988 -82.37 -5.29 -16.49
CA SER A 988 -82.04 -3.89 -16.81
C SER A 988 -82.79 -2.96 -15.87
N LEU A 989 -83.78 -3.46 -15.13
CA LEU A 989 -84.38 -2.78 -13.99
C LEU A 989 -83.75 -3.15 -12.64
N GLY A 990 -82.73 -4.00 -12.62
CA GLY A 990 -81.78 -4.15 -11.52
C GLY A 990 -82.37 -4.48 -10.16
N ALA A 991 -81.53 -4.44 -9.12
CA ALA A 991 -81.99 -4.52 -7.74
C ALA A 991 -82.89 -3.31 -7.43
N ILE A 992 -84.09 -3.57 -6.93
CA ILE A 992 -85.09 -2.54 -6.71
C ILE A 992 -85.04 -2.10 -5.27
N ASN A 993 -84.44 -0.93 -5.11
CA ASN A 993 -84.28 -0.28 -3.84
C ASN A 993 -85.45 0.70 -3.65
N HIS A 994 -86.32 0.40 -2.70
CA HIS A 994 -87.53 1.18 -2.42
C HIS A 994 -87.22 2.57 -1.82
N ASN A 995 -85.98 2.80 -1.34
CA ASN A 995 -85.48 4.06 -0.76
C ASN A 995 -84.43 4.79 -1.64
N ALA A 996 -84.11 4.29 -2.84
CA ALA A 996 -83.00 4.76 -3.69
C ALA A 996 -83.05 6.23 -4.12
N LEU A 997 -84.18 6.92 -3.95
CA LEU A 997 -84.37 8.30 -4.42
C LEU A 997 -83.70 9.34 -3.50
N GLU A 998 -83.66 9.13 -2.19
CA GLU A 998 -83.07 10.07 -1.20
C GLU A 998 -81.57 9.83 -0.98
N GLU A 999 -81.12 8.58 -1.08
CA GLU A 999 -79.71 8.20 -0.88
C GLU A 999 -78.80 8.68 -2.03
N TYR A 1000 -79.36 8.90 -3.22
CA TYR A 1000 -78.62 9.30 -4.42
C TYR A 1000 -78.15 10.76 -4.35
N GLU A 1001 -79.00 11.68 -3.88
CA GLU A 1001 -78.71 13.11 -3.82
C GLU A 1001 -77.60 13.45 -2.81
N ALA A 1002 -77.55 12.76 -1.67
CA ALA A 1002 -76.55 12.99 -0.62
C ALA A 1002 -75.14 12.49 -1.03
N LEU A 1003 -75.07 11.36 -1.73
CA LEU A 1003 -73.80 10.77 -2.16
C LEU A 1003 -73.18 11.53 -3.35
N GLN A 1004 -74.00 12.20 -4.17
CA GLN A 1004 -73.52 12.97 -5.33
C GLN A 1004 -72.72 14.19 -4.91
N ALA A 1005 -73.17 14.92 -3.89
CA ALA A 1005 -72.46 16.07 -3.35
C ALA A 1005 -71.08 15.71 -2.75
N GLN A 1006 -70.96 14.54 -2.11
CA GLN A 1006 -69.71 14.06 -1.52
C GLN A 1006 -68.68 13.64 -2.58
N TYR A 1007 -69.13 13.08 -3.71
CA TYR A 1007 -68.25 12.70 -4.82
C TYR A 1007 -67.65 13.92 -5.53
N GLU A 1008 -68.44 14.97 -5.76
CA GLU A 1008 -67.98 16.20 -6.40
C GLU A 1008 -66.87 16.90 -5.58
N GLU A 1009 -66.95 16.85 -4.25
CA GLU A 1009 -65.90 17.37 -3.34
C GLU A 1009 -64.60 16.54 -3.41
N MET A 1010 -64.71 15.20 -3.46
CA MET A 1010 -63.55 14.31 -3.56
C MET A 1010 -62.88 14.35 -4.94
N ALA A 1011 -63.65 14.55 -6.02
CA ALA A 1011 -63.14 14.72 -7.37
C ALA A 1011 -62.27 15.97 -7.50
N ALA A 1012 -62.71 17.09 -6.92
CA ALA A 1012 -61.91 18.31 -6.85
C ALA A 1012 -60.57 18.09 -6.13
N GLN A 1013 -60.56 17.35 -5.01
CA GLN A 1013 -59.34 17.04 -4.26
C GLN A 1013 -58.37 16.11 -5.03
N ARG A 1014 -58.89 15.14 -5.79
CA ARG A 1014 -58.07 14.24 -6.63
C ARG A 1014 -57.40 15.01 -7.77
N ASP A 1015 -58.14 15.91 -8.42
CA ASP A 1015 -57.60 16.74 -9.49
C ASP A 1015 -56.54 17.71 -8.96
N ASP A 1016 -56.71 18.25 -7.74
CA ASP A 1016 -55.70 19.07 -7.06
C ASP A 1016 -54.40 18.29 -6.74
N VAL A 1017 -54.50 17.04 -6.28
CA VAL A 1017 -53.31 16.18 -6.01
C VAL A 1017 -52.61 15.77 -7.29
N GLN A 1018 -53.37 15.42 -8.34
CA GLN A 1018 -52.82 15.12 -9.67
C GLN A 1018 -52.08 16.34 -10.24
N LYS A 1019 -52.69 17.52 -10.16
CA LYS A 1019 -52.06 18.77 -10.56
C LYS A 1019 -50.80 19.05 -9.77
N GLY A 1020 -50.79 18.81 -8.46
CA GLY A 1020 -49.59 18.92 -7.62
C GLY A 1020 -48.47 17.95 -8.00
N ILE A 1021 -48.80 16.74 -8.47
CA ILE A 1021 -47.82 15.77 -9.00
C ILE A 1021 -47.27 16.24 -10.34
N ASP A 1022 -48.13 16.71 -11.24
CA ASP A 1022 -47.73 17.21 -12.56
C ASP A 1022 -46.85 18.46 -12.40
N ASP A 1023 -47.23 19.40 -11.53
CA ASP A 1023 -46.47 20.59 -11.17
C ASP A 1023 -45.11 20.23 -10.53
N THR A 1024 -45.07 19.23 -9.64
CA THR A 1024 -43.82 18.77 -9.01
C THR A 1024 -42.91 18.03 -10.00
N SER A 1025 -43.49 17.31 -10.97
CA SER A 1025 -42.76 16.62 -12.03
C SER A 1025 -42.19 17.60 -13.04
N ALA A 1026 -42.98 18.60 -13.44
CA ALA A 1026 -42.51 19.71 -14.25
C ALA A 1026 -41.40 20.48 -13.53
N ALA A 1027 -41.57 20.78 -12.25
CA ALA A 1027 -40.53 21.41 -11.44
C ALA A 1027 -39.25 20.55 -11.32
N LEU A 1028 -39.36 19.22 -11.32
CA LEU A 1028 -38.20 18.31 -11.33
C LEU A 1028 -37.48 18.32 -12.67
N GLU A 1029 -38.21 18.34 -13.79
CA GLU A 1029 -37.60 18.48 -15.12
C GLU A 1029 -36.95 19.84 -15.31
N ASP A 1030 -37.61 20.91 -14.88
CA ASP A 1030 -37.06 22.26 -14.88
C ASP A 1030 -35.82 22.35 -13.99
N LEU A 1031 -35.84 21.72 -12.80
CA LEU A 1031 -34.66 21.62 -11.93
C LEU A 1031 -33.52 20.87 -12.63
N LYS A 1032 -33.79 19.77 -13.33
CA LYS A 1032 -32.76 19.02 -14.08
C LYS A 1032 -32.16 19.85 -15.21
N ARG A 1033 -33.00 20.57 -15.97
CA ARG A 1033 -32.55 21.48 -17.04
C ARG A 1033 -31.74 22.64 -16.48
N GLU A 1034 -32.19 23.23 -15.39
CA GLU A 1034 -31.49 24.33 -14.71
C GLU A 1034 -30.17 23.83 -14.11
N MET A 1035 -30.13 22.63 -13.52
CA MET A 1035 -28.90 21.99 -13.07
C MET A 1035 -27.90 21.79 -14.21
N GLN A 1036 -28.36 21.24 -15.34
CA GLN A 1036 -27.49 21.01 -16.49
C GLN A 1036 -26.96 22.34 -17.05
N LYS A 1037 -27.84 23.33 -17.21
CA LYS A 1037 -27.48 24.66 -17.67
C LYS A 1037 -26.48 25.34 -16.73
N GLN A 1038 -26.73 25.33 -15.43
CA GLN A 1038 -25.83 25.91 -14.42
C GLN A 1038 -24.48 25.19 -14.38
N PHE A 1039 -24.45 23.87 -14.60
CA PHE A 1039 -23.21 23.11 -14.69
C PHE A 1039 -22.44 23.50 -15.93
N ASP A 1040 -23.07 23.49 -17.09
CA ASP A 1040 -22.43 23.77 -18.36
C ASP A 1040 -21.93 25.22 -18.41
N GLU A 1041 -22.73 26.19 -17.98
CA GLU A 1041 -22.32 27.61 -17.88
C GLU A 1041 -21.17 27.79 -16.90
N GLY A 1042 -21.28 27.23 -15.68
CA GLY A 1042 -20.24 27.33 -14.67
C GLY A 1042 -18.95 26.60 -15.05
N PHE A 1043 -19.05 25.42 -15.64
CA PHE A 1043 -17.93 24.63 -16.14
C PHE A 1043 -17.22 25.32 -17.28
N ASN A 1044 -17.96 25.87 -18.26
CA ASN A 1044 -17.39 26.64 -19.36
C ASN A 1044 -16.68 27.90 -18.84
N GLN A 1045 -17.26 28.60 -17.86
CA GLN A 1045 -16.63 29.77 -17.26
C GLN A 1045 -15.36 29.39 -16.47
N ILE A 1046 -15.36 28.28 -15.73
CA ILE A 1046 -14.16 27.75 -15.08
C ILE A 1046 -13.11 27.37 -16.13
N ASN A 1047 -13.50 26.75 -17.24
CA ASN A 1047 -12.58 26.37 -18.31
C ASN A 1047 -11.94 27.60 -18.97
N GLU A 1048 -12.70 28.66 -19.24
CA GLU A 1048 -12.16 29.91 -19.79
C GLU A 1048 -11.26 30.65 -18.79
N ASN A 1049 -11.65 30.71 -17.51
CA ASN A 1049 -10.80 31.25 -16.46
C ASN A 1049 -9.51 30.44 -16.32
N PHE A 1050 -9.60 29.11 -16.37
CA PHE A 1050 -8.46 28.20 -16.31
C PHE A 1050 -7.51 28.40 -17.49
N LYS A 1051 -8.01 28.48 -18.74
CA LYS A 1051 -7.20 28.80 -19.93
C LYS A 1051 -6.41 30.09 -19.75
N LYS A 1052 -7.05 31.13 -19.22
CA LYS A 1052 -6.44 32.44 -18.99
C LYS A 1052 -5.39 32.39 -17.88
N LEU A 1053 -5.73 31.84 -16.72
CA LEU A 1053 -4.86 31.75 -15.56
C LEU A 1053 -3.67 30.83 -15.79
N PHE A 1054 -3.87 29.71 -16.48
CA PHE A 1054 -2.78 28.80 -16.86
C PHE A 1054 -1.75 29.51 -17.72
N ARG A 1055 -2.19 30.27 -18.73
CA ARG A 1055 -1.29 31.04 -19.59
C ARG A 1055 -0.54 32.14 -18.82
N GLU A 1056 -1.20 32.78 -17.84
CA GLU A 1056 -0.61 33.83 -17.01
C GLU A 1056 0.39 33.24 -15.99
N LEU A 1057 0.12 32.08 -15.37
CA LEU A 1057 1.01 31.38 -14.43
C LEU A 1057 2.23 30.74 -15.12
N PHE A 1058 2.04 30.12 -16.27
CA PHE A 1058 3.12 29.45 -17.03
C PHE A 1058 3.87 30.39 -17.98
N GLY A 1059 3.41 31.63 -18.18
CA GLY A 1059 4.00 32.59 -19.14
C GLY A 1059 3.83 32.17 -20.61
N GLY A 1060 2.89 31.27 -20.90
CA GLY A 1060 2.68 30.62 -22.20
C GLY A 1060 1.95 29.27 -22.06
N GLY A 1061 1.85 28.51 -23.15
CA GLY A 1061 1.17 27.20 -23.14
C GLY A 1061 -0.35 27.26 -23.34
N ARG A 1062 -1.01 26.09 -23.29
CA ARG A 1062 -2.47 25.92 -23.41
C ARG A 1062 -2.94 24.83 -22.45
N ALA A 1063 -4.07 25.03 -21.78
CA ALA A 1063 -4.71 23.99 -20.99
C ALA A 1063 -6.22 24.13 -21.11
N GLU A 1064 -6.95 23.03 -21.04
CA GLU A 1064 -8.40 23.00 -21.10
C GLU A 1064 -8.97 21.82 -20.31
N LEU A 1065 -10.20 21.99 -19.87
CA LEU A 1065 -11.04 20.96 -19.27
C LEU A 1065 -11.93 20.36 -20.36
N GLN A 1066 -12.01 19.02 -20.41
CA GLN A 1066 -12.84 18.28 -21.36
C GLN A 1066 -13.81 17.35 -20.62
N MET A 1067 -15.03 17.20 -21.13
CA MET A 1067 -15.99 16.21 -20.61
C MET A 1067 -15.62 14.82 -21.15
N ASP A 1068 -15.61 13.83 -20.27
CA ASP A 1068 -15.30 12.43 -20.58
C ASP A 1068 -16.59 11.58 -20.54
N TYR A 1069 -17.05 11.12 -21.70
CA TYR A 1069 -18.28 10.33 -21.87
C TYR A 1069 -18.02 8.81 -21.95
N THR A 1070 -16.82 8.34 -21.58
CA THR A 1070 -16.41 6.94 -21.81
C THR A 1070 -17.29 5.92 -21.05
N GLU A 1071 -17.84 6.26 -19.88
CA GLU A 1071 -18.69 5.37 -19.06
C GLU A 1071 -20.20 5.67 -19.15
N THR A 1072 -20.63 6.83 -19.69
CA THR A 1072 -22.05 7.24 -19.71
C THR A 1072 -22.38 8.25 -20.81
N GLU A 1073 -23.58 8.14 -21.37
CA GLU A 1073 -24.12 9.09 -22.36
C GLU A 1073 -24.83 10.30 -21.71
N ASP A 1074 -25.03 10.30 -20.38
CA ASP A 1074 -25.69 11.41 -19.67
C ASP A 1074 -24.69 12.55 -19.35
N PRO A 1075 -24.89 13.78 -19.89
CA PRO A 1075 -24.04 14.94 -19.59
C PRO A 1075 -23.96 15.30 -18.11
N LEU A 1076 -24.99 14.96 -17.32
CA LEU A 1076 -25.00 15.16 -15.87
C LEU A 1076 -24.13 14.16 -15.09
N ASN A 1077 -23.67 13.08 -15.73
CA ASN A 1077 -22.85 12.03 -15.10
C ASN A 1077 -21.48 11.84 -15.78
N ALA A 1078 -21.17 12.53 -16.88
CA ALA A 1078 -19.89 12.44 -17.60
C ALA A 1078 -18.67 12.89 -16.74
N GLY A 1079 -17.53 12.22 -16.84
CA GLY A 1079 -16.30 12.60 -16.12
C GLY A 1079 -15.68 13.93 -16.58
N VAL A 1080 -14.68 14.43 -15.86
CA VAL A 1080 -13.90 15.62 -16.25
C VAL A 1080 -12.42 15.27 -16.42
N GLU A 1081 -11.93 15.38 -17.65
CA GLU A 1081 -10.52 15.19 -18.00
C GLU A 1081 -9.77 16.53 -18.09
N ILE A 1082 -8.53 16.54 -17.59
CA ILE A 1082 -7.67 17.74 -17.63
C ILE A 1082 -6.58 17.52 -18.66
N VAL A 1083 -6.52 18.41 -19.64
CA VAL A 1083 -5.53 18.36 -20.72
C VAL A 1083 -4.71 19.64 -20.69
N ALA A 1084 -3.39 19.51 -20.60
CA ALA A 1084 -2.50 20.65 -20.49
C ALA A 1084 -1.24 20.51 -21.36
N CYS A 1085 -0.74 21.65 -21.81
CA CYS A 1085 0.40 21.83 -22.69
C CYS A 1085 1.26 22.98 -22.13
N PRO A 1086 2.21 22.67 -21.22
CA PRO A 1086 3.20 23.64 -20.78
C PRO A 1086 4.05 24.16 -21.95
N PRO A 1087 4.67 25.35 -21.82
CA PRO A 1087 5.51 25.94 -22.88
C PRO A 1087 6.59 24.96 -23.37
N GLY A 1088 6.64 24.70 -24.68
CA GLY A 1088 7.66 23.83 -25.30
C GLY A 1088 7.36 22.32 -25.29
N LYS A 1089 6.21 21.86 -24.76
CA LYS A 1089 5.79 20.44 -24.74
C LYS A 1089 4.55 20.18 -25.62
N LYS A 1090 4.20 18.92 -25.81
CA LYS A 1090 2.96 18.51 -26.49
C LYS A 1090 1.78 18.44 -25.51
N LEU A 1091 0.57 18.57 -26.05
CA LEU A 1091 -0.68 18.43 -25.31
C LEU A 1091 -0.77 17.01 -24.73
N THR A 1092 -0.83 16.89 -23.40
CA THR A 1092 -0.84 15.60 -22.69
C THR A 1092 -1.82 15.62 -21.53
N LYS A 1093 -2.26 14.43 -21.08
CA LYS A 1093 -3.09 14.28 -19.88
C LYS A 1093 -2.31 14.71 -18.63
N ILE A 1094 -3.01 15.24 -17.63
CA ILE A 1094 -2.39 15.74 -16.38
C ILE A 1094 -1.48 14.72 -15.68
N SER A 1095 -1.75 13.41 -15.81
CA SER A 1095 -0.95 12.33 -15.23
C SER A 1095 0.48 12.23 -15.80
N LEU A 1096 0.71 12.75 -17.01
CA LEU A 1096 2.00 12.67 -17.73
C LEU A 1096 2.89 13.90 -17.54
N LEU A 1097 2.46 14.88 -16.74
CA LEU A 1097 3.22 16.08 -16.42
C LEU A 1097 4.18 15.89 -15.24
N SER A 1098 5.23 16.70 -15.14
CA SER A 1098 6.14 16.66 -13.99
C SER A 1098 5.44 17.09 -12.68
N GLY A 1099 5.97 16.69 -11.52
CA GLY A 1099 5.34 16.99 -10.21
C GLY A 1099 5.06 18.49 -9.98
N GLY A 1100 6.02 19.37 -10.32
CA GLY A 1100 5.86 20.82 -10.20
C GLY A 1100 4.85 21.40 -11.21
N GLU A 1101 4.84 20.90 -12.45
CA GLU A 1101 3.88 21.33 -13.49
C GLU A 1101 2.45 20.88 -13.12
N ARG A 1102 2.28 19.68 -12.55
CA ARG A 1102 0.98 19.19 -12.08
C ARG A 1102 0.44 20.03 -10.92
N ALA A 1103 1.30 20.34 -9.93
CA ALA A 1103 0.93 21.19 -8.80
C ALA A 1103 0.52 22.59 -9.28
N LEU A 1104 1.29 23.20 -10.18
CA LEU A 1104 0.99 24.54 -10.72
C LEU A 1104 -0.29 24.54 -11.58
N THR A 1105 -0.56 23.46 -12.32
CA THR A 1105 -1.80 23.26 -13.08
C THR A 1105 -3.01 23.16 -12.15
N ALA A 1106 -2.91 22.38 -11.07
CA ALA A 1106 -3.97 22.25 -10.07
C ALA A 1106 -4.23 23.57 -9.33
N ILE A 1107 -3.18 24.34 -9.03
CA ILE A 1107 -3.29 25.69 -8.48
C ILE A 1107 -4.01 26.64 -9.47
N ALA A 1108 -3.72 26.55 -10.77
CA ALA A 1108 -4.42 27.34 -11.78
C ALA A 1108 -5.92 27.00 -11.87
N ILE A 1109 -6.29 25.71 -11.78
CA ILE A 1109 -7.71 25.27 -11.72
C ILE A 1109 -8.37 25.81 -10.46
N LEU A 1110 -7.67 25.76 -9.33
CA LEU A 1110 -8.19 26.26 -8.08
C LEU A 1110 -8.50 27.76 -8.15
N PHE A 1111 -7.58 28.58 -8.66
CA PHE A 1111 -7.85 30.00 -8.85
C PHE A 1111 -8.94 30.26 -9.91
N ALA A 1112 -9.09 29.38 -10.90
CA ALA A 1112 -10.19 29.47 -11.88
C ALA A 1112 -11.56 29.24 -11.23
N ILE A 1113 -11.63 28.32 -10.25
CA ILE A 1113 -12.81 28.10 -9.42
C ILE A 1113 -13.08 29.31 -8.51
N LEU A 1114 -12.05 29.86 -7.85
CA LEU A 1114 -12.18 31.05 -7.00
C LEU A 1114 -12.62 32.30 -7.80
N MET A 1115 -12.25 32.40 -9.09
CA MET A 1115 -12.72 33.47 -9.99
C MET A 1115 -14.20 33.34 -10.35
N LEU A 1116 -14.75 32.13 -10.42
CA LEU A 1116 -16.18 31.95 -10.65
C LEU A 1116 -16.99 32.34 -9.41
N ARG A 1117 -16.53 31.92 -8.23
CA ARG A 1117 -17.23 32.12 -6.97
C ARG A 1117 -16.25 32.62 -5.90
N PRO A 1118 -16.08 33.94 -5.73
CA PRO A 1118 -15.20 34.48 -4.70
C PRO A 1118 -15.72 34.12 -3.31
N MET A 1119 -14.86 33.51 -2.51
CA MET A 1119 -15.19 33.06 -1.17
C MET A 1119 -14.90 34.18 -0.16
N PRO A 1120 -15.62 34.26 0.97
CA PRO A 1120 -15.31 35.24 2.01
C PRO A 1120 -13.88 35.10 2.54
N PHE A 1121 -13.39 33.85 2.66
CA PHE A 1121 -11.99 33.55 2.98
C PHE A 1121 -11.56 32.19 2.43
N CYS A 1122 -10.24 31.97 2.34
CA CYS A 1122 -9.62 30.73 1.91
C CYS A 1122 -8.38 30.42 2.76
N VAL A 1123 -8.27 29.19 3.26
CA VAL A 1123 -7.12 28.68 4.04
C VAL A 1123 -6.28 27.78 3.15
N LEU A 1124 -4.99 28.09 3.02
CA LEU A 1124 -4.03 27.36 2.19
C LEU A 1124 -2.94 26.75 3.10
N ASP A 1125 -2.84 25.42 3.16
CA ASP A 1125 -1.87 24.68 4.00
C ASP A 1125 -0.77 24.05 3.14
N GLU A 1126 0.39 24.72 3.09
CA GLU A 1126 1.63 24.28 2.44
C GLU A 1126 1.46 23.84 0.96
N ILE A 1127 0.57 24.50 0.23
CA ILE A 1127 0.21 24.11 -1.14
C ILE A 1127 1.33 24.35 -2.17
N GLU A 1128 2.26 25.23 -1.83
CA GLU A 1128 3.41 25.62 -2.64
C GLU A 1128 4.65 24.74 -2.41
N ALA A 1129 4.58 23.72 -1.54
CA ALA A 1129 5.71 22.87 -1.17
C ALA A 1129 6.34 22.12 -2.36
N ALA A 1130 5.54 21.83 -3.40
CA ALA A 1130 5.98 21.14 -4.62
C ALA A 1130 6.43 22.09 -5.75
N LEU A 1131 6.44 23.41 -5.51
CA LEU A 1131 6.83 24.42 -6.50
C LEU A 1131 8.29 24.85 -6.35
N ASP A 1132 8.92 25.19 -7.46
CA ASP A 1132 10.24 25.83 -7.51
C ASP A 1132 10.16 27.32 -7.11
N GLU A 1133 11.30 27.93 -6.80
CA GLU A 1133 11.35 29.31 -6.28
C GLU A 1133 10.72 30.35 -7.24
N ALA A 1134 10.93 30.17 -8.55
CA ALA A 1134 10.36 31.04 -9.58
C ALA A 1134 8.82 30.93 -9.67
N ASN A 1135 8.23 29.74 -9.55
CA ASN A 1135 6.77 29.60 -9.57
C ASN A 1135 6.13 29.91 -8.22
N VAL A 1136 6.85 29.80 -7.10
CA VAL A 1136 6.40 30.27 -5.78
C VAL A 1136 6.22 31.80 -5.77
N ASP A 1137 7.12 32.57 -6.40
CA ASP A 1137 6.95 34.02 -6.50
C ASP A 1137 5.72 34.41 -7.34
N LYS A 1138 5.50 33.74 -8.49
CA LYS A 1138 4.28 33.93 -9.29
C LYS A 1138 3.02 33.60 -8.50
N PHE A 1139 3.02 32.50 -7.76
CA PHE A 1139 1.92 32.13 -6.88
C PHE A 1139 1.65 33.21 -5.82
N ALA A 1140 2.70 33.76 -5.18
CA ALA A 1140 2.58 34.84 -4.20
C ALA A 1140 2.01 36.14 -4.81
N GLN A 1141 2.38 36.47 -6.05
CA GLN A 1141 1.81 37.61 -6.78
C GLN A 1141 0.32 37.42 -7.08
N PHE A 1142 -0.08 36.20 -7.48
CA PHE A 1142 -1.48 35.86 -7.69
C PHE A 1142 -2.29 35.93 -6.40
N LEU A 1143 -1.78 35.41 -5.29
CA LEU A 1143 -2.43 35.53 -3.98
C LEU A 1143 -2.73 36.99 -3.64
N LYS A 1144 -1.75 37.89 -3.81
CA LYS A 1144 -1.93 39.32 -3.54
C LYS A 1144 -2.95 39.99 -4.48
N LYS A 1145 -3.04 39.55 -5.74
CA LYS A 1145 -4.03 40.02 -6.72
C LYS A 1145 -5.46 39.66 -6.27
N PHE A 1146 -5.67 38.42 -5.84
CA PHE A 1146 -6.98 37.91 -5.39
C PHE A 1146 -7.33 38.34 -3.96
N ALA A 1147 -6.35 38.73 -3.15
CA ALA A 1147 -6.54 39.19 -1.78
C ALA A 1147 -7.42 40.45 -1.63
N LYS A 1148 -7.71 41.15 -2.74
CA LYS A 1148 -8.64 42.29 -2.78
C LYS A 1148 -10.10 41.87 -2.60
N GLU A 1149 -10.44 40.64 -3.00
CA GLU A 1149 -11.81 40.13 -3.02
C GLU A 1149 -12.01 38.96 -2.03
N THR A 1150 -10.94 38.23 -1.69
CA THR A 1150 -10.98 37.08 -0.79
C THR A 1150 -9.90 37.20 0.29
N GLN A 1151 -10.26 36.95 1.54
CA GLN A 1151 -9.30 36.89 2.65
C GLN A 1151 -8.49 35.58 2.58
N PHE A 1152 -7.15 35.64 2.53
CA PHE A 1152 -6.31 34.45 2.48
C PHE A 1152 -5.61 34.21 3.81
N ILE A 1153 -5.67 32.97 4.31
CA ILE A 1153 -4.91 32.49 5.46
C ILE A 1153 -3.94 31.43 4.95
N VAL A 1154 -2.66 31.75 4.87
CA VAL A 1154 -1.66 30.91 4.22
C VAL A 1154 -0.69 30.36 5.26
N ILE A 1155 -0.64 29.04 5.41
CA ILE A 1155 0.36 28.35 6.22
C ILE A 1155 1.52 28.02 5.29
N THR A 1156 2.67 28.67 5.50
CA THR A 1156 3.82 28.57 4.59
C THR A 1156 5.14 28.62 5.34
N HIS A 1157 6.17 28.02 4.74
CA HIS A 1157 7.57 28.18 5.12
C HIS A 1157 8.41 28.86 4.00
N ARG A 1158 7.77 29.35 2.94
CA ARG A 1158 8.43 29.93 1.76
C ARG A 1158 8.51 31.46 1.84
N LYS A 1159 9.74 31.99 1.72
CA LYS A 1159 10.01 33.43 1.81
C LYS A 1159 9.20 34.30 0.83
N PRO A 1160 9.09 33.99 -0.47
CA PRO A 1160 8.37 34.87 -1.41
C PRO A 1160 6.88 35.05 -1.06
N THR A 1161 6.25 34.01 -0.49
CA THR A 1161 4.85 34.07 -0.01
C THR A 1161 4.73 34.89 1.28
N MET A 1162 5.72 34.83 2.17
CA MET A 1162 5.76 35.62 3.40
C MET A 1162 5.93 37.11 3.12
N GLU A 1163 6.76 37.48 2.14
CA GLU A 1163 7.02 38.89 1.77
C GLU A 1163 5.79 39.61 1.20
N LYS A 1164 4.83 38.85 0.66
CA LYS A 1164 3.58 39.40 0.13
C LYS A 1164 2.42 39.37 1.13
N ALA A 1165 2.65 38.94 2.37
CA ALA A 1165 1.66 38.91 3.44
C ALA A 1165 1.40 40.30 4.03
N ASP A 1166 0.17 40.55 4.47
CA ASP A 1166 -0.21 41.76 5.19
C ASP A 1166 -0.04 41.61 6.71
N SER A 1167 -0.16 40.38 7.23
CA SER A 1167 0.05 40.03 8.64
C SER A 1167 0.72 38.67 8.78
N LEU A 1168 1.62 38.53 9.77
CA LEU A 1168 2.39 37.31 10.03
C LEU A 1168 2.16 36.80 11.46
N PHE A 1169 1.77 35.54 11.59
CA PHE A 1169 1.67 34.82 12.86
C PHE A 1169 2.73 33.73 12.93
N GLY A 1170 3.71 33.90 13.80
CA GLY A 1170 4.70 32.89 14.13
C GLY A 1170 4.16 31.88 15.14
N VAL A 1171 4.14 30.61 14.77
CA VAL A 1171 3.89 29.50 15.71
C VAL A 1171 5.24 28.97 16.18
N THR A 1172 5.48 29.01 17.48
CA THR A 1172 6.70 28.52 18.13
C THR A 1172 6.36 27.50 19.22
N MET A 1173 7.35 26.72 19.62
CA MET A 1173 7.25 25.79 20.75
C MET A 1173 8.24 26.24 21.84
N GLU A 1174 7.76 27.02 22.81
CA GLU A 1174 8.54 27.38 24.00
C GLU A 1174 8.78 26.14 24.90
N GLU A 1175 7.78 25.26 24.97
CA GLU A 1175 7.84 23.95 25.62
C GLU A 1175 7.70 22.86 24.55
N LYS A 1176 8.53 21.80 24.59
CA LYS A 1176 8.45 20.70 23.63
C LYS A 1176 7.06 20.04 23.69
N GLY A 1177 6.28 20.19 22.61
CA GLY A 1177 4.94 19.64 22.47
C GLY A 1177 3.80 20.61 22.78
N VAL A 1178 4.09 21.86 23.18
CA VAL A 1178 3.07 22.91 23.38
C VAL A 1178 3.34 24.09 22.42
N SER A 1179 2.38 24.35 21.53
CA SER A 1179 2.44 25.44 20.56
C SER A 1179 1.98 26.76 21.17
N LYS A 1180 2.67 27.85 20.83
CA LYS A 1180 2.33 29.23 21.21
C LYS A 1180 2.43 30.14 19.98
N ILE A 1181 1.64 31.20 19.97
CA ILE A 1181 1.53 32.12 18.83
C ILE A 1181 2.12 33.48 19.18
N VAL A 1182 2.89 34.03 18.23
CA VAL A 1182 3.48 35.37 18.26
C VAL A 1182 3.01 36.10 17.00
N SER A 1183 2.45 37.30 17.12
CA SER A 1183 1.93 38.07 15.99
C SER A 1183 2.83 39.26 15.63
N VAL A 1184 3.07 39.48 14.34
CA VAL A 1184 3.77 40.66 13.80
C VAL A 1184 2.97 41.21 12.62
N LYS A 1185 2.60 42.50 12.67
CA LYS A 1185 2.01 43.21 11.52
C LYS A 1185 3.13 43.86 10.72
N LEU A 1186 3.32 43.46 9.46
CA LEU A 1186 4.41 43.95 8.61
C LEU A 1186 4.29 45.46 8.32
N SER A 1187 3.06 45.97 8.24
CA SER A 1187 2.76 47.40 8.09
C SER A 1187 3.19 48.28 9.27
N GLU A 1188 3.29 47.73 10.49
CA GLU A 1188 3.82 48.44 11.67
C GLU A 1188 5.35 48.35 11.78
N VAL A 1189 5.98 47.40 11.07
CA VAL A 1189 7.43 47.20 11.04
C VAL A 1189 8.08 48.16 10.02
N GLU A 1190 7.48 48.35 8.84
CA GLU A 1190 7.89 49.39 7.87
C GLU A 1190 7.77 50.81 8.44
N SER A 1191 6.82 51.08 9.34
CA SER A 1191 6.70 52.40 9.98
C SER A 1191 7.67 52.62 11.15
N LYS A 1192 8.27 51.55 11.70
CA LYS A 1192 9.21 51.59 12.84
C LYS A 1192 10.67 51.45 12.42
N LEU A 1193 10.95 50.78 11.31
CA LEU A 1193 12.25 50.76 10.63
C LEU A 1193 12.18 51.85 9.55
N GLY A 1194 12.64 53.06 9.89
CA GLY A 1194 12.62 54.20 8.97
C GLY A 1194 13.11 53.81 7.57
N GLY A 1195 12.39 54.28 6.55
CA GLY A 1195 12.70 54.01 5.14
C GLY A 1195 14.07 54.54 4.78
N ASP A 1196 15.08 53.67 4.85
CA ASP A 1196 16.33 53.70 4.11
C ASP A 1196 17.17 52.48 4.49
N THR A 1197 16.73 51.30 4.08
CA THR A 1197 17.61 50.19 3.68
C THR A 1197 16.73 49.10 3.12
N VAL A 1198 16.69 48.98 1.79
CA VAL A 1198 16.78 47.75 0.97
C VAL A 1198 16.25 48.14 -0.42
N ALA A 1199 17.19 48.23 -1.37
CA ALA A 1199 16.92 48.14 -2.80
C ALA A 1199 17.09 46.68 -3.23
#